data_AF-A0A8S4GNR7-F1
#
_entry.id   AF-A0A8S4GNR7-F1
#
_cell.length_a   1.000
_cell.length_b   1.000
_cell.length_c   1.000
_cell.angle_alpha   90.00
_cell.angle_beta   90.00
_cell.angle_gamma   90.00
#
_symmetry.space_group_name_H-M   'P 1'
#
loop_
_entity.id
_entity.type
_entity.pdbx_description
1 polymer ?
#
loop_
_entity_poly.entity_id
_entity_poly.type
_entity_poly.pdbx_seq_one_letter_code
_entity_poly.pdbx_strand_id
1 'polypeptide(L)'
;MASLVLGQQLEQVYSLLEASQWKTALKILDQIVAKKSFKGNAEVRVLRAIALQRLGRGSEALEICADIRKDKAILSDSNVLTLASNVYRWERRPAELGSMYEDACAANPGNMHLLQEAFRANMSAFNFVKQQQIAMKLNRGAPSDKHFWWVVMSVLLQARNAGMAARRDQAAPAGPGAQQLLKLADGMISKHLGRAASLSADQLLVAVHVLRAMDRPGDALDHLRSEVGRNALPLDHERIGLEAVLLEDCGDYPSAAASYLTLLDVDKDDFHAWLKYLDCMLPGGEPWRDVVQGGLDSLVSLSQADRRRSACDVSLEDAVAAVESAIARFEGGAEENNSGCRSVLLARTELAYRLHLMSEPGQRDGEQLANAMYAYFKGCSTVSSCASDLGRYCAEISSFPQAAQRLADRLEGDTKDPDLSGDMRQATNDLRARVCALRLRHELGCDGEDGDSLARHAHRLMDLYAAASPLSKDLDPRERGPAEDVALIAAGCLVDCYRPTVTDHANTGRLIQALLCLEAAIKKRPYSANLRIAAGSLMGILGSAEEAAKHFKRLDIKFIQNDSLAGHICLPTASSLSSLAEVQHLCRQEVALFDDHEGSAGDTLTIAYEHGTLSKVIEMVDFKERLEYSHARLVARQEGSISAISSIFTQSRHSPACLKKHGMDNAAS
;
A
#
# COMPACT_ATOMS: atom_id res chain seq x y z
N MET A 1 43.06 19.30 -37.23
CA MET A 1 42.24 20.53 -37.17
C MET A 1 40.74 20.24 -37.12
N ALA A 2 40.17 19.44 -38.03
CA ALA A 2 38.73 19.17 -38.06
C ALA A 2 38.16 18.49 -36.77
N SER A 3 38.87 17.54 -36.14
CA SER A 3 38.41 16.92 -34.88
C SER A 3 38.53 17.85 -33.67
N LEU A 4 39.51 18.76 -33.66
CA LEU A 4 39.71 19.73 -32.58
C LEU A 4 38.60 20.79 -32.58
N VAL A 5 38.20 21.23 -33.77
CA VAL A 5 37.05 22.13 -33.97
C VAL A 5 35.75 21.44 -33.56
N LEU A 6 35.56 20.16 -33.88
CA LEU A 6 34.40 19.41 -33.44
C LEU A 6 34.34 19.29 -31.90
N GLY A 7 35.47 19.02 -31.25
CA GLY A 7 35.53 18.95 -29.78
C GLY A 7 35.08 20.24 -29.09
N GLN A 8 35.58 21.39 -29.54
CA GLN A 8 35.17 22.71 -29.01
C GLN A 8 33.69 23.00 -29.27
N GLN A 9 33.17 22.62 -30.44
CA GLN A 9 31.75 22.76 -30.76
C GLN A 9 30.86 21.83 -29.91
N LEU A 10 31.33 20.63 -29.58
CA LEU A 10 30.63 19.70 -28.69
C LEU A 10 30.62 20.20 -27.25
N GLU A 11 31.74 20.70 -26.72
CA GLU A 11 31.78 21.36 -25.40
C GLU A 11 30.81 22.53 -25.31
N GLN A 12 30.75 23.35 -26.37
CA GLN A 12 29.75 24.42 -26.46
C GLN A 12 28.33 23.86 -26.43
N VAL A 13 28.04 22.78 -27.18
CA VAL A 13 26.72 22.14 -27.14
C VAL A 13 26.39 21.60 -25.74
N TYR A 14 27.31 20.93 -25.06
CA TYR A 14 27.09 20.46 -23.68
C TYR A 14 26.77 21.62 -22.74
N SER A 15 27.54 22.71 -22.80
CA SER A 15 27.26 23.91 -21.97
C SER A 15 25.88 24.52 -22.24
N LEU A 16 25.42 24.50 -23.50
CA LEU A 16 24.10 25.00 -23.88
C LEU A 16 22.97 24.07 -23.44
N LEU A 17 23.20 22.75 -23.44
CA LEU A 17 22.26 21.77 -22.90
C LEU A 17 22.13 21.92 -21.38
N GLU A 18 23.25 22.08 -20.66
CA GLU A 18 23.24 22.35 -19.21
C GLU A 18 22.53 23.67 -18.88
N ALA A 19 22.75 24.72 -19.67
CA ALA A 19 22.08 26.01 -19.54
C ALA A 19 20.60 25.99 -20.01
N SER A 20 20.04 24.83 -20.35
CA SER A 20 18.67 24.65 -20.84
C SER A 20 18.33 25.45 -22.12
N GLN A 21 19.33 25.77 -22.94
CA GLN A 21 19.17 26.50 -24.20
C GLN A 21 18.99 25.57 -25.41
N TRP A 22 17.95 24.73 -25.36
CA TRP A 22 17.72 23.62 -26.31
C TRP A 22 17.65 24.05 -27.78
N LYS A 23 17.00 25.19 -28.08
CA LYS A 23 16.85 25.70 -29.45
C LYS A 23 18.18 26.12 -30.06
N THR A 24 19.04 26.74 -29.26
CA THR A 24 20.36 27.21 -29.70
C THR A 24 21.31 26.02 -29.89
N ALA A 25 21.29 25.07 -28.95
CA ALA A 25 22.02 23.81 -29.07
C ALA A 25 21.61 23.05 -30.35
N LEU A 26 20.30 22.93 -30.62
CA LEU A 26 19.79 22.26 -31.82
C LEU A 26 20.26 22.95 -33.11
N LYS A 27 20.25 24.29 -33.17
CA LYS A 27 20.75 25.02 -34.34
C LYS A 27 22.22 24.71 -34.64
N ILE A 28 23.07 24.68 -33.61
CA ILE A 28 24.49 24.36 -33.75
C ILE A 28 24.66 22.91 -34.21
N LEU A 29 23.90 21.98 -33.62
CA LEU A 29 23.90 20.57 -34.01
C LEU A 29 23.46 20.37 -35.46
N ASP A 30 22.39 21.03 -35.91
CA ASP A 30 21.93 20.96 -37.31
C ASP A 30 23.00 21.52 -38.27
N GLN A 31 23.72 22.59 -37.89
CA GLN A 31 24.85 23.12 -38.66
C GLN A 31 26.03 22.14 -38.73
N ILE A 32 26.30 21.39 -37.66
CA ILE A 32 27.35 20.37 -37.63
C ILE A 32 26.96 19.18 -38.50
N VAL A 33 25.71 18.70 -38.40
CA VAL A 33 25.19 17.57 -39.19
C VAL A 33 25.13 17.90 -40.69
N ALA A 34 24.89 19.16 -41.05
CA ALA A 34 24.90 19.61 -42.45
C ALA A 34 26.29 19.49 -43.11
N LYS A 35 27.38 19.47 -42.34
CA LYS A 35 28.74 19.23 -42.86
C LYS A 35 28.91 17.73 -43.14
N LYS A 36 29.14 17.36 -44.41
CA LYS A 36 29.32 15.94 -44.84
C LYS A 36 30.36 15.17 -44.03
N SER A 37 31.38 15.85 -43.50
CA SER A 37 32.44 15.24 -42.67
C SER A 37 31.97 14.75 -41.29
N PHE A 38 30.84 15.25 -40.78
CA PHE A 38 30.35 14.95 -39.42
C PHE A 38 28.95 14.36 -39.37
N LYS A 39 28.28 14.19 -40.52
CA LYS A 39 26.95 13.57 -40.64
C LYS A 39 26.88 12.14 -40.08
N GLY A 40 28.01 11.43 -40.08
CA GLY A 40 28.13 10.07 -39.52
C GLY A 40 28.57 10.00 -38.05
N ASN A 41 28.84 11.13 -37.39
CA ASN A 41 29.29 11.11 -36.00
C ASN A 41 28.11 10.76 -35.07
N ALA A 42 28.25 9.66 -34.34
CA ALA A 42 27.23 9.12 -33.43
C ALA A 42 26.85 10.08 -32.30
N GLU A 43 27.85 10.70 -31.65
CA GLU A 43 27.65 11.59 -30.50
C GLU A 43 26.82 12.83 -30.89
N VAL A 44 27.14 13.44 -32.04
CA VAL A 44 26.37 14.58 -32.59
C VAL A 44 24.91 14.18 -32.86
N ARG A 45 24.68 12.98 -33.39
CA ARG A 45 23.32 12.49 -33.67
C ARG A 45 22.53 12.28 -32.39
N VAL A 46 23.11 11.69 -31.34
CA VAL A 46 22.39 11.51 -30.07
C VAL A 46 22.15 12.83 -29.36
N LEU A 47 23.12 13.76 -29.33
CA LEU A 47 22.91 15.09 -28.75
C LEU A 47 21.78 15.85 -29.47
N ARG A 48 21.65 15.67 -30.79
CA ARG A 48 20.52 16.19 -31.56
C ARG A 48 19.20 15.54 -31.13
N ALA A 49 19.18 14.23 -30.91
CA ALA A 49 18.00 13.54 -30.38
C ALA A 49 17.61 14.09 -29.00
N ILE A 50 18.57 14.31 -28.09
CA ILE A 50 18.32 14.93 -26.77
C ILE A 50 17.73 16.33 -26.92
N ALA A 51 18.29 17.18 -27.78
CA ALA A 51 17.76 18.53 -28.00
C ALA A 51 16.34 18.53 -28.59
N LEU A 52 16.03 17.60 -29.51
CA LEU A 52 14.69 17.42 -30.07
C LEU A 52 13.68 16.93 -29.02
N GLN A 53 14.10 15.95 -28.21
CA GLN A 53 13.33 15.41 -27.09
C GLN A 53 12.93 16.52 -26.11
N ARG A 54 13.88 17.36 -25.69
CA ARG A 54 13.64 18.51 -24.78
C ARG A 54 12.74 19.59 -25.37
N LEU A 55 12.56 19.62 -26.69
CA LEU A 55 11.62 20.50 -27.39
C LEU A 55 10.24 19.86 -27.62
N GLY A 56 9.97 18.68 -27.07
CA GLY A 56 8.71 17.95 -27.23
C GLY A 56 8.59 17.17 -28.54
N ARG A 57 9.69 17.02 -29.30
CA ARG A 57 9.74 16.28 -30.58
C ARG A 57 10.29 14.86 -30.36
N GLY A 58 9.66 14.12 -29.46
CA GLY A 58 10.11 12.79 -29.02
C GLY A 58 10.14 11.73 -30.12
N SER A 59 9.18 11.75 -31.06
CA SER A 59 9.14 10.81 -32.18
C SER A 59 10.40 10.89 -33.06
N GLU A 60 10.81 12.11 -33.44
CA GLU A 60 12.03 12.33 -34.22
C GLU A 60 13.30 11.93 -33.44
N ALA A 61 13.32 12.16 -32.12
CA ALA A 61 14.42 11.73 -31.28
C ALA A 61 14.54 10.19 -31.27
N LEU A 62 13.42 9.47 -31.16
CA LEU A 62 13.39 8.00 -31.19
C LEU A 62 13.79 7.44 -32.56
N GLU A 63 13.43 8.08 -33.67
CA GLU A 63 13.89 7.71 -35.02
C GLU A 63 15.41 7.78 -35.14
N ILE A 64 16.03 8.84 -34.58
CA ILE A 64 17.48 8.98 -34.58
C ILE A 64 18.13 7.84 -33.78
N CYS A 65 17.61 7.52 -32.58
CA CYS A 65 18.12 6.42 -31.77
C CYS A 65 17.95 5.05 -32.48
N ALA A 66 16.81 4.84 -33.15
CA ALA A 66 16.57 3.63 -33.95
C ALA A 66 17.54 3.48 -35.12
N ASP A 67 17.93 4.59 -35.76
CA ASP A 67 18.95 4.57 -36.81
C ASP A 67 20.36 4.30 -36.27
N ILE A 68 20.70 4.83 -35.10
CA ILE A 68 21.99 4.57 -34.43
C ILE A 68 22.11 3.09 -34.10
N ARG A 69 21.03 2.47 -33.63
CA ARG A 69 20.97 1.04 -33.30
C ARG A 69 21.28 0.11 -34.49
N LYS A 70 21.10 0.56 -35.73
CA LYS A 70 21.42 -0.24 -36.93
C LYS A 70 22.93 -0.35 -37.16
N ASP A 71 23.73 0.55 -36.61
CA ASP A 71 25.18 0.59 -36.82
C ASP A 71 25.93 -0.13 -35.68
N LYS A 72 26.44 -1.33 -35.99
CA LYS A 72 27.16 -2.18 -35.02
C LYS A 72 28.45 -1.53 -34.49
N ALA A 73 29.11 -0.67 -35.27
CA ALA A 73 30.35 -0.03 -34.82
C ALA A 73 30.07 1.00 -33.73
N ILE A 74 28.95 1.71 -33.85
CA ILE A 74 28.52 2.74 -32.88
C ILE A 74 28.07 2.11 -31.55
N LEU A 75 27.52 0.90 -31.58
CA LEU A 75 27.09 0.15 -30.39
C LEU A 75 28.24 -0.32 -29.46
N SER A 76 29.48 0.08 -29.75
CA SER A 76 30.64 -0.10 -28.85
C SER A 76 30.96 1.15 -28.01
N ASP A 77 30.42 2.31 -28.38
CA ASP A 77 30.71 3.58 -27.71
C ASP A 77 29.83 3.77 -26.47
N SER A 78 30.47 3.74 -25.30
CA SER A 78 29.78 3.88 -24.01
C SER A 78 29.08 5.23 -23.86
N ASN A 79 29.65 6.33 -24.35
CA ASN A 79 29.07 7.66 -24.18
C ASN A 79 27.80 7.79 -25.02
N VAL A 80 27.85 7.32 -26.27
CA VAL A 80 26.69 7.32 -27.18
C VAL A 80 25.55 6.48 -26.61
N LEU A 81 25.84 5.30 -26.05
CA LEU A 81 24.83 4.45 -25.42
C LEU A 81 24.20 5.10 -24.18
N THR A 82 24.98 5.76 -23.33
CA THR A 82 24.47 6.49 -22.15
C THR A 82 23.60 7.68 -22.55
N LEU A 83 24.00 8.43 -23.58
CA LEU A 83 23.18 9.55 -24.07
C LEU A 83 21.88 9.04 -24.73
N ALA A 84 21.93 7.93 -25.46
CA ALA A 84 20.76 7.34 -26.11
C ALA A 84 19.82 6.69 -25.09
N SER A 85 20.36 6.10 -24.01
CA SER A 85 19.55 5.51 -22.94
C SER A 85 18.71 6.56 -22.24
N ASN A 86 19.25 7.76 -22.02
CA ASN A 86 18.50 8.88 -21.46
C ASN A 86 17.29 9.26 -22.33
N VAL A 87 17.44 9.28 -23.67
CA VAL A 87 16.33 9.54 -24.60
C VAL A 87 15.22 8.50 -24.44
N TYR A 88 15.57 7.21 -24.41
CA TYR A 88 14.58 6.14 -24.20
C TYR A 88 13.89 6.20 -22.83
N ARG A 89 14.63 6.56 -21.76
CA ARG A 89 14.06 6.73 -20.42
C ARG A 89 13.05 7.88 -20.38
N TRP A 90 13.39 9.05 -20.94
CA TRP A 90 12.48 10.20 -20.97
C TRP A 90 11.23 9.97 -21.81
N GLU A 91 11.35 9.23 -22.92
CA GLU A 91 10.22 8.87 -23.78
C GLU A 91 9.44 7.63 -23.28
N ARG A 92 9.83 7.06 -22.13
CA ARG A 92 9.21 5.86 -21.52
C ARG A 92 9.16 4.66 -22.47
N ARG A 93 10.31 4.35 -23.07
CA ARG A 93 10.52 3.24 -24.01
C ARG A 93 11.48 2.20 -23.46
N PRO A 94 11.16 1.55 -22.32
CA PRO A 94 12.08 0.63 -21.65
C PRO A 94 12.34 -0.65 -22.47
N ALA A 95 11.37 -1.11 -23.27
CA ALA A 95 11.54 -2.28 -24.14
C ALA A 95 12.56 -2.00 -25.26
N GLU A 96 12.51 -0.84 -25.89
CA GLU A 96 13.49 -0.42 -26.90
C GLU A 96 14.87 -0.20 -26.27
N LEU A 97 14.94 0.33 -25.04
CA LEU A 97 16.18 0.47 -24.28
C LEU A 97 16.85 -0.89 -24.03
N GLY A 98 16.09 -1.88 -23.55
CA GLY A 98 16.60 -3.25 -23.38
C GLY A 98 17.11 -3.83 -24.69
N SER A 99 16.36 -3.62 -25.77
CA SER A 99 16.74 -4.11 -27.10
C SER A 99 18.02 -3.45 -27.65
N MET A 100 18.26 -2.17 -27.36
CA MET A 100 19.50 -1.46 -27.74
C MET A 100 20.72 -2.10 -27.06
N TYR A 101 20.65 -2.32 -25.74
CA TYR A 101 21.77 -2.93 -25.02
C TYR A 101 21.97 -4.40 -25.38
N GLU A 102 20.90 -5.15 -25.71
CA GLU A 102 21.02 -6.50 -26.25
C GLU A 102 21.81 -6.55 -27.56
N ASP A 103 21.52 -5.62 -28.49
CA ASP A 103 22.26 -5.52 -29.75
C ASP A 103 23.72 -5.10 -29.51
N ALA A 104 23.96 -4.21 -28.54
CA ALA A 104 25.32 -3.84 -28.13
C ALA A 104 26.09 -5.02 -27.54
N CYS A 105 25.46 -5.86 -26.71
CA CYS A 105 26.04 -7.11 -26.21
C CYS A 105 26.29 -8.13 -27.32
N ALA A 106 25.45 -8.17 -28.36
CA ALA A 106 25.64 -9.05 -29.50
C ALA A 106 26.79 -8.57 -30.41
N ALA A 107 26.96 -7.25 -30.56
CA ALA A 107 28.07 -6.65 -31.29
C ALA A 107 29.41 -6.80 -30.56
N ASN A 108 29.40 -6.75 -29.22
CA ASN A 108 30.59 -6.88 -28.38
C ASN A 108 30.45 -8.01 -27.33
N PRO A 109 30.49 -9.30 -27.76
CA PRO A 109 30.36 -10.42 -26.83
C PRO A 109 31.46 -10.42 -25.76
N GLY A 110 31.07 -10.61 -24.49
CA GLY A 110 32.00 -10.69 -23.37
C GLY A 110 32.29 -9.37 -22.65
N ASN A 111 31.76 -8.23 -23.12
CA ASN A 111 31.85 -6.98 -22.37
C ASN A 111 30.92 -7.03 -21.14
N MET A 112 31.52 -7.15 -19.95
CA MET A 112 30.77 -7.27 -18.69
C MET A 112 29.98 -6.01 -18.33
N HIS A 113 30.51 -4.82 -18.64
CA HIS A 113 29.81 -3.56 -18.39
C HIS A 113 28.54 -3.46 -19.23
N LEU A 114 28.62 -3.79 -20.53
CA LEU A 114 27.44 -3.82 -21.40
C LEU A 114 26.39 -4.83 -20.93
N LEU A 115 26.82 -6.00 -20.42
CA LEU A 115 25.89 -6.98 -19.86
C LEU A 115 25.21 -6.47 -18.58
N GLN A 116 25.91 -5.73 -17.73
CA GLN A 116 25.30 -5.10 -16.54
C GLN A 116 24.27 -4.03 -16.96
N GLU A 117 24.60 -3.17 -17.91
CA GLU A 117 23.66 -2.18 -18.46
C GLU A 117 22.45 -2.85 -19.14
N ALA A 118 22.68 -3.93 -19.90
CA ALA A 118 21.60 -4.72 -20.50
C ALA A 118 20.68 -5.36 -19.46
N PHE A 119 21.24 -5.81 -18.33
CA PHE A 119 20.47 -6.32 -17.21
C PHE A 119 19.60 -5.23 -16.58
N ARG A 120 20.17 -4.04 -16.29
CA ARG A 120 19.43 -2.86 -15.78
C ARG A 120 18.32 -2.39 -16.70
N ALA A 121 18.59 -2.34 -18.00
CA ALA A 121 17.59 -1.98 -19.00
C ALA A 121 16.43 -3.00 -19.03
N ASN A 122 16.72 -4.29 -18.96
CA ASN A 122 15.69 -5.33 -18.91
C ASN A 122 14.94 -5.41 -17.57
N MET A 123 15.52 -4.92 -16.47
CA MET A 123 14.81 -4.68 -15.21
C MET A 123 13.76 -3.58 -15.37
N SER A 124 14.14 -2.47 -15.98
CA SER A 124 13.21 -1.37 -16.27
C SER A 124 12.07 -1.79 -17.21
N ALA A 125 12.34 -2.72 -18.12
CA ALA A 125 11.34 -3.30 -19.03
C ALA A 125 10.54 -4.46 -18.42
N PHE A 126 10.86 -4.90 -17.19
CA PHE A 126 10.29 -6.10 -16.55
C PHE A 126 10.36 -7.37 -17.43
N ASN A 127 11.38 -7.48 -18.29
CA ASN A 127 11.58 -8.62 -19.16
C ASN A 127 12.39 -9.70 -18.44
N PHE A 128 11.72 -10.48 -17.61
CA PHE A 128 12.36 -11.47 -16.72
C PHE A 128 13.09 -12.59 -17.49
N VAL A 129 12.64 -12.95 -18.70
CA VAL A 129 13.29 -13.94 -19.56
C VAL A 129 14.66 -13.44 -20.00
N LYS A 130 14.73 -12.19 -20.48
CA LYS A 130 15.99 -11.58 -20.90
C LYS A 130 16.91 -11.31 -19.71
N GLN A 131 16.36 -10.89 -18.57
CA GLN A 131 17.11 -10.78 -17.32
C GLN A 131 17.81 -12.09 -16.96
N GLN A 132 17.09 -13.22 -16.99
CA GLN A 132 17.68 -14.53 -16.73
C GLN A 132 18.81 -14.85 -17.72
N GLN A 133 18.58 -14.67 -19.02
CA GLN A 133 19.58 -14.95 -20.06
C GLN A 133 20.86 -14.12 -19.89
N ILE A 134 20.72 -12.83 -19.58
CA ILE A 134 21.83 -11.90 -19.37
C ILE A 134 22.55 -12.23 -18.05
N ALA A 135 21.82 -12.45 -16.96
CA ALA A 135 22.39 -12.85 -15.68
C ALA A 135 23.17 -14.16 -15.77
N MET A 136 22.71 -15.13 -16.57
CA MET A 136 23.45 -16.37 -16.82
C MET A 136 24.76 -16.11 -17.57
N LYS A 137 24.80 -15.17 -18.52
CA LYS A 137 26.03 -14.76 -19.21
C LYS A 137 26.99 -14.05 -18.26
N LEU A 138 26.48 -13.13 -17.43
CA LEU A 138 27.25 -12.45 -16.38
C LEU A 138 27.88 -13.45 -15.42
N ASN A 139 27.10 -14.41 -14.91
CA ASN A 139 27.59 -15.40 -13.96
C ASN A 139 28.58 -16.40 -14.59
N ARG A 140 28.51 -16.67 -15.90
CA ARG A 140 29.54 -17.48 -16.58
C ARG A 140 30.84 -16.71 -16.81
N GLY A 141 30.75 -15.42 -17.15
CA GLY A 141 31.91 -14.58 -17.44
C GLY A 141 32.66 -14.15 -16.16
N ALA A 142 31.91 -13.78 -15.13
CA ALA A 142 32.42 -13.41 -13.82
C ALA A 142 31.56 -14.08 -12.73
N PRO A 143 31.83 -15.37 -12.40
CA PRO A 143 31.10 -16.08 -11.37
C PRO A 143 31.16 -15.33 -10.04
N SER A 144 30.00 -14.96 -9.53
CA SER A 144 29.88 -14.33 -8.22
C SER A 144 28.58 -14.76 -7.57
N ASP A 145 28.54 -14.75 -6.23
CA ASP A 145 27.33 -15.06 -5.49
C ASP A 145 26.17 -14.12 -5.89
N LYS A 146 26.48 -12.83 -6.02
CA LYS A 146 25.55 -11.80 -6.52
C LYS A 146 24.95 -12.17 -7.88
N HIS A 147 25.78 -12.47 -8.88
CA HIS A 147 25.29 -12.82 -10.22
C HIS A 147 24.50 -14.14 -10.24
N PHE A 148 24.83 -15.09 -9.36
CA PHE A 148 24.05 -16.31 -9.19
C PHE A 148 22.62 -15.99 -8.72
N TRP A 149 22.47 -15.21 -7.65
CA TRP A 149 21.16 -14.83 -7.13
C TRP A 149 20.36 -13.95 -8.10
N TRP A 150 21.03 -13.17 -8.94
CA TRP A 150 20.38 -12.46 -10.03
C TRP A 150 19.67 -13.41 -11.00
N VAL A 151 20.30 -14.54 -11.33
CA VAL A 151 19.67 -15.59 -12.16
C VAL A 151 18.48 -16.20 -11.43
N VAL A 152 18.66 -16.60 -10.17
CA VAL A 152 17.60 -17.23 -9.36
C VAL A 152 16.38 -16.31 -9.28
N MET A 153 16.56 -15.05 -8.91
CA MET A 153 15.46 -14.09 -8.82
C MET A 153 14.77 -13.85 -10.17
N SER A 154 15.53 -13.81 -11.28
CA SER A 154 14.93 -13.70 -12.63
C SER A 154 14.06 -14.92 -12.97
N VAL A 155 14.41 -16.12 -12.50
CA VAL A 155 13.59 -17.33 -12.64
C VAL A 155 12.35 -17.25 -11.76
N LEU A 156 12.48 -16.78 -10.52
CA LEU A 156 11.35 -16.64 -9.60
C LEU A 156 10.34 -15.60 -10.08
N LEU A 157 10.79 -14.48 -10.63
CA LEU A 157 9.90 -13.48 -11.24
C LEU A 157 9.14 -14.04 -12.44
N GLN A 158 9.76 -14.90 -13.25
CA GLN A 158 9.04 -15.64 -14.31
C GLN A 158 8.02 -16.61 -13.72
N ALA A 159 8.38 -17.37 -12.68
CA ALA A 159 7.48 -18.32 -12.02
C ALA A 159 6.25 -17.60 -11.46
N ARG A 160 6.46 -16.46 -10.79
CA ARG A 160 5.42 -15.56 -10.28
C ARG A 160 4.49 -15.09 -11.40
N ASN A 161 5.05 -14.55 -12.49
CA ASN A 161 4.27 -14.03 -13.61
C ASN A 161 3.43 -15.14 -14.28
N ALA A 162 4.01 -16.33 -14.48
CA ALA A 162 3.28 -17.48 -15.01
C ALA A 162 2.14 -17.92 -14.09
N GLY A 163 2.34 -17.92 -12.77
CA GLY A 163 1.31 -18.25 -11.78
C GLY A 163 0.18 -17.22 -11.71
N MET A 164 0.52 -15.92 -11.76
CA MET A 164 -0.46 -14.83 -11.75
C MET A 164 -1.28 -14.78 -13.04
N ALA A 165 -0.68 -15.04 -14.21
CA ALA A 165 -1.41 -15.13 -15.47
C ALA A 165 -2.46 -16.25 -15.43
N ALA A 166 -2.10 -17.42 -14.89
CA ALA A 166 -3.02 -18.54 -14.72
C ALA A 166 -4.22 -18.20 -13.82
N ARG A 167 -4.01 -17.42 -12.75
CA ARG A 167 -5.08 -16.96 -11.84
C ARG A 167 -6.05 -15.95 -12.47
N ARG A 168 -5.60 -15.19 -13.47
CA ARG A 168 -6.39 -14.15 -14.14
C ARG A 168 -7.15 -14.68 -15.36
N ASP A 169 -7.20 -15.99 -15.57
CA ASP A 169 -7.68 -16.63 -16.80
C ASP A 169 -7.07 -16.03 -18.08
N GLN A 170 -5.85 -15.50 -17.98
CA GLN A 170 -5.13 -14.95 -19.11
C GLN A 170 -4.35 -16.06 -19.82
N ALA A 171 -4.15 -15.91 -21.13
CA ALA A 171 -3.27 -16.80 -21.87
C ALA A 171 -1.90 -16.85 -21.18
N ALA A 172 -1.47 -18.06 -20.80
CA ALA A 172 -0.18 -18.24 -20.14
C ALA A 172 0.92 -17.61 -21.00
N PRO A 173 1.85 -16.84 -20.42
CA PRO A 173 2.98 -16.31 -21.18
C PRO A 173 3.74 -17.47 -21.84
N ALA A 174 4.17 -17.28 -23.08
CA ALA A 174 4.89 -18.30 -23.83
C ALA A 174 6.17 -18.70 -23.08
N GLY A 175 6.22 -19.95 -22.57
CA GLY A 175 7.35 -20.40 -21.75
C GLY A 175 7.00 -21.56 -20.82
N PRO A 176 7.94 -21.92 -19.92
CA PRO A 176 7.73 -22.97 -18.92
C PRO A 176 6.69 -22.54 -17.87
N GLY A 177 5.93 -23.50 -17.35
CA GLY A 177 4.94 -23.23 -16.29
C GLY A 177 5.60 -22.87 -14.96
N ALA A 178 4.85 -22.22 -14.06
CA ALA A 178 5.34 -21.77 -12.75
C ALA A 178 6.04 -22.89 -11.95
N GLN A 179 5.44 -24.07 -11.88
CA GLN A 179 6.01 -25.23 -11.18
C GLN A 179 7.32 -25.75 -11.80
N GLN A 180 7.51 -25.64 -13.11
CA GLN A 180 8.76 -26.02 -13.76
C GLN A 180 9.88 -25.02 -13.42
N LEU A 181 9.56 -23.73 -13.37
CA LEU A 181 10.49 -22.67 -13.01
C LEU A 181 10.89 -22.74 -11.53
N LEU A 182 9.95 -23.05 -10.63
CA LEU A 182 10.25 -23.28 -9.21
C LEU A 182 11.21 -24.47 -9.02
N LYS A 183 10.95 -25.60 -9.70
CA LYS A 183 11.87 -26.76 -9.70
C LYS A 183 13.27 -26.40 -10.21
N LEU A 184 13.36 -25.55 -11.22
CA LEU A 184 14.65 -25.07 -11.72
C LEU A 184 15.36 -24.21 -10.67
N ALA A 185 14.65 -23.28 -10.03
CA ALA A 185 15.21 -22.43 -8.98
C ALA A 185 15.70 -23.25 -7.78
N ASP A 186 14.90 -24.21 -7.30
CA ASP A 186 15.28 -25.13 -6.22
C ASP A 186 16.54 -25.93 -6.57
N GLY A 187 16.60 -26.52 -7.77
CA GLY A 187 17.80 -27.25 -8.20
C GLY A 187 19.05 -26.38 -8.28
N MET A 188 18.91 -25.10 -8.63
CA MET A 188 20.00 -24.12 -8.61
C MET A 188 20.43 -23.78 -7.18
N ILE A 189 19.47 -23.50 -6.29
CA ILE A 189 19.71 -23.15 -4.88
C ILE A 189 20.33 -24.32 -4.14
N SER A 190 19.78 -25.53 -4.25
CA SER A 190 20.29 -26.75 -3.63
C SER A 190 21.76 -27.03 -4.01
N LYS A 191 22.11 -26.84 -5.28
CA LYS A 191 23.50 -26.99 -5.74
C LYS A 191 24.43 -25.90 -5.19
N HIS A 192 23.91 -24.69 -5.02
CA HIS A 192 24.65 -23.59 -4.43
C HIS A 192 24.87 -23.79 -2.94
N LEU A 193 23.83 -24.18 -2.19
CA LEU A 193 23.89 -24.55 -0.77
C LEU A 193 24.92 -25.65 -0.50
N GLY A 194 25.03 -26.67 -1.37
CA GLY A 194 26.04 -27.71 -1.24
C GLY A 194 27.50 -27.25 -1.44
N ARG A 195 27.72 -25.99 -1.86
CA ARG A 195 29.05 -25.40 -2.11
C ARG A 195 29.32 -24.17 -1.26
N ALA A 196 28.29 -23.42 -0.91
CA ALA A 196 28.38 -22.17 -0.18
C ALA A 196 28.70 -22.42 1.29
N ALA A 197 29.60 -21.60 1.85
CA ALA A 197 29.93 -21.68 3.27
C ALA A 197 28.88 -21.02 4.17
N SER A 198 28.10 -20.07 3.64
CA SER A 198 27.10 -19.30 4.39
C SER A 198 26.07 -18.68 3.43
N LEU A 199 24.90 -18.34 3.95
CA LEU A 199 23.89 -17.54 3.28
C LEU A 199 23.64 -16.25 4.08
N SER A 200 23.19 -15.20 3.40
CA SER A 200 22.51 -14.08 4.05
C SER A 200 21.08 -14.44 4.43
N ALA A 201 20.48 -13.68 5.36
CA ALA A 201 19.08 -13.84 5.75
C ALA A 201 18.12 -13.83 4.55
N ASP A 202 18.27 -12.87 3.63
CA ASP A 202 17.41 -12.77 2.45
C ASP A 202 17.56 -13.97 1.50
N GLN A 203 18.76 -14.50 1.33
CA GLN A 203 18.99 -15.69 0.50
C GLN A 203 18.34 -16.94 1.12
N LEU A 204 18.42 -17.08 2.45
CA LEU A 204 17.71 -18.13 3.17
C LEU A 204 16.20 -17.98 3.00
N LEU A 205 15.66 -16.77 3.18
CA LEU A 205 14.23 -16.50 3.00
C LEU A 205 13.77 -16.87 1.59
N VAL A 206 14.52 -16.50 0.55
CA VAL A 206 14.21 -16.91 -0.83
C VAL A 206 14.20 -18.43 -0.96
N ALA A 207 15.20 -19.14 -0.44
CA ALA A 207 15.26 -20.60 -0.49
C ALA A 207 14.07 -21.26 0.21
N VAL A 208 13.73 -20.79 1.42
CA VAL A 208 12.58 -21.25 2.19
C VAL A 208 11.28 -21.04 1.42
N HIS A 209 11.05 -19.87 0.85
CA HIS A 209 9.82 -19.58 0.11
C HIS A 209 9.69 -20.37 -1.19
N VAL A 210 10.80 -20.69 -1.86
CA VAL A 210 10.79 -21.60 -3.02
C VAL A 210 10.30 -22.98 -2.62
N LEU A 211 10.81 -23.53 -1.52
CA LEU A 211 10.39 -24.83 -1.00
C LEU A 211 8.93 -24.83 -0.53
N ARG A 212 8.48 -23.76 0.14
CA ARG A 212 7.07 -23.56 0.52
C ARG A 212 6.16 -23.52 -0.73
N ALA A 213 6.53 -22.77 -1.77
CA ALA A 213 5.77 -22.70 -3.03
C ALA A 213 5.75 -24.03 -3.81
N MET A 214 6.73 -24.90 -3.56
CA MET A 214 6.80 -26.28 -4.08
C MET A 214 6.09 -27.31 -3.20
N ASP A 215 5.35 -26.88 -2.18
CA ASP A 215 4.63 -27.77 -1.25
C ASP A 215 5.57 -28.70 -0.45
N ARG A 216 6.79 -28.22 -0.14
CA ARG A 216 7.83 -28.95 0.60
C ARG A 216 8.28 -28.19 1.86
N PRO A 217 7.38 -27.89 2.82
CA PRO A 217 7.73 -27.13 4.02
C PRO A 217 8.66 -27.88 4.98
N GLY A 218 8.64 -29.22 4.99
CA GLY A 218 9.57 -30.03 5.79
C GLY A 218 11.03 -29.82 5.39
N ASP A 219 11.31 -29.80 4.09
CA ASP A 219 12.66 -29.54 3.59
C ASP A 219 13.13 -28.11 3.92
N ALA A 220 12.19 -27.15 3.92
CA ALA A 220 12.47 -25.77 4.32
C ALA A 220 12.83 -25.67 5.81
N LEU A 221 12.13 -26.45 6.65
CA LEU A 221 12.39 -26.54 8.09
C LEU A 221 13.78 -27.14 8.36
N ASP A 222 14.17 -28.18 7.62
CA ASP A 222 15.50 -28.78 7.71
C ASP A 222 16.60 -27.79 7.31
N HIS A 223 16.37 -26.99 6.27
CA HIS A 223 17.28 -25.91 5.87
C HIS A 223 17.41 -24.83 6.95
N LEU A 224 16.31 -24.39 7.55
CA LEU A 224 16.33 -23.41 8.63
C LEU A 224 17.07 -23.93 9.87
N ARG A 225 16.88 -25.21 10.21
CA ARG A 225 17.52 -25.86 11.38
C ARG A 225 19.00 -26.20 11.17
N SER A 226 19.45 -26.25 9.92
CA SER A 226 20.85 -26.52 9.56
C SER A 226 21.81 -25.45 10.10
N GLU A 227 23.11 -25.77 10.15
CA GLU A 227 24.14 -24.80 10.56
C GLU A 227 24.15 -23.56 9.65
N VAL A 228 23.95 -23.74 8.34
CA VAL A 228 23.86 -22.64 7.37
C VAL A 228 22.65 -21.75 7.67
N GLY A 229 21.50 -22.34 8.00
CA GLY A 229 20.28 -21.62 8.36
C GLY A 229 20.43 -20.81 9.65
N ARG A 230 20.99 -21.42 10.70
CA ARG A 230 21.26 -20.74 11.99
C ARG A 230 22.26 -19.59 11.86
N ASN A 231 23.27 -19.75 11.01
CA ASN A 231 24.24 -18.69 10.76
C ASN A 231 23.64 -17.53 9.93
N ALA A 232 22.68 -17.82 9.05
CA ALA A 232 22.01 -16.82 8.22
C ALA A 232 20.96 -16.00 9.00
N LEU A 233 20.29 -16.61 9.99
CA LEU A 233 19.37 -15.97 10.93
C LEU A 233 19.85 -16.17 12.37
N PRO A 234 20.78 -15.30 12.86
CA PRO A 234 21.40 -15.47 14.17
C PRO A 234 20.48 -15.08 15.33
N LEU A 235 19.41 -14.32 15.08
CA LEU A 235 18.46 -13.90 16.09
C LEU A 235 17.43 -15.00 16.34
N ASP A 236 17.41 -15.53 17.57
CA ASP A 236 16.57 -16.67 17.92
C ASP A 236 15.07 -16.39 17.72
N HIS A 237 14.58 -15.19 18.05
CA HIS A 237 13.16 -14.85 17.87
C HIS A 237 12.74 -14.82 16.39
N GLU A 238 13.56 -14.29 15.49
CA GLU A 238 13.27 -14.31 14.04
C GLU A 238 13.26 -15.74 13.51
N ARG A 239 14.21 -16.56 13.96
CA ARG A 239 14.31 -17.98 13.58
C ARG A 239 13.14 -18.80 14.10
N ILE A 240 12.75 -18.62 15.37
CA ILE A 240 11.59 -19.28 15.98
C ILE A 240 10.29 -18.87 15.29
N GLY A 241 10.14 -17.59 14.92
CA GLY A 241 9.00 -17.11 14.14
C GLY A 241 8.88 -17.83 12.80
N LEU A 242 9.96 -17.89 12.03
CA LEU A 242 9.95 -18.60 10.74
C LEU A 242 9.75 -20.12 10.91
N GLU A 243 10.32 -20.71 11.96
CA GLU A 243 10.12 -22.11 12.32
C GLU A 243 8.65 -22.41 12.65
N ALA A 244 7.98 -21.55 13.42
CA ALA A 244 6.57 -21.69 13.74
C ALA A 244 5.68 -21.71 12.48
N VAL A 245 5.92 -20.77 11.55
CA VAL A 245 5.23 -20.72 10.25
C VAL A 245 5.45 -21.99 9.43
N LEU A 246 6.68 -22.52 9.40
CA LEU A 246 6.99 -23.76 8.68
C LEU A 246 6.37 -25.00 9.32
N LEU A 247 6.26 -25.03 10.65
CA LEU A 247 5.56 -26.09 11.38
C LEU A 247 4.06 -26.09 11.09
N GLU A 248 3.44 -24.91 11.03
CA GLU A 248 2.05 -24.76 10.56
C GLU A 248 1.90 -25.27 9.13
N ASP A 249 2.82 -24.91 8.23
CA ASP A 249 2.82 -25.39 6.85
C ASP A 249 3.01 -26.93 6.78
N CYS A 250 3.70 -27.55 7.73
CA CYS A 250 3.79 -29.01 7.85
C CYS A 250 2.54 -29.65 8.48
N GLY A 251 1.63 -28.87 9.06
CA GLY A 251 0.49 -29.35 9.83
C GLY A 251 0.82 -29.76 11.28
N ASP A 252 2.03 -29.49 11.76
CA ASP A 252 2.45 -29.74 13.15
C ASP A 252 2.09 -28.57 14.06
N TYR A 253 0.78 -28.39 14.27
CA TYR A 253 0.22 -27.32 15.09
C TYR A 253 0.68 -27.33 16.56
N PRO A 254 0.84 -28.49 17.24
CA PRO A 254 1.34 -28.51 18.61
C PRO A 254 2.75 -27.91 18.75
N SER A 255 3.67 -28.27 17.86
CA SER A 255 5.03 -27.71 17.87
C SER A 255 5.04 -26.24 17.46
N ALA A 256 4.19 -25.84 16.51
CA ALA A 256 4.01 -24.43 16.14
C ALA A 256 3.49 -23.61 17.34
N ALA A 257 2.47 -24.10 18.05
CA ALA A 257 1.91 -23.46 19.24
C ALA A 257 2.97 -23.26 20.34
N ALA A 258 3.83 -24.26 20.58
CA ALA A 258 4.93 -24.15 21.53
C ALA A 258 5.96 -23.08 21.11
N SER A 259 6.23 -22.97 19.80
CA SER A 259 7.10 -21.93 19.25
C SER A 259 6.50 -20.53 19.44
N TYR A 260 5.20 -20.35 19.20
CA TYR A 260 4.51 -19.09 19.46
C TYR A 260 4.49 -18.71 20.94
N LEU A 261 4.30 -19.67 21.86
CA LEU A 261 4.43 -19.40 23.29
C LEU A 261 5.85 -18.95 23.66
N THR A 262 6.87 -19.51 23.01
CA THR A 262 8.27 -19.09 23.22
C THR A 262 8.50 -17.66 22.73
N LEU A 263 7.85 -17.25 21.63
CA LEU A 263 7.89 -15.84 21.18
C LEU A 263 7.17 -14.92 22.16
N LEU A 264 6.03 -15.34 22.71
CA LEU A 264 5.28 -14.58 23.71
C LEU A 264 6.02 -14.46 25.05
N ASP A 265 6.93 -15.40 25.36
CA ASP A 265 7.86 -15.27 26.49
C ASP A 265 8.89 -14.15 26.28
N VAL A 266 9.25 -13.85 25.03
CA VAL A 266 10.12 -12.72 24.66
C VAL A 266 9.33 -11.42 24.62
N ASP A 267 8.19 -11.41 23.94
CA ASP A 267 7.29 -10.25 23.84
C ASP A 267 5.82 -10.68 23.98
N LYS A 268 5.31 -10.55 25.20
CA LYS A 268 3.90 -10.87 25.52
C LYS A 268 2.90 -9.88 24.91
N ASP A 269 3.37 -8.73 24.39
CA ASP A 269 2.51 -7.75 23.71
C ASP A 269 2.42 -7.98 22.18
N ASP A 270 3.04 -9.05 21.65
CA ASP A 270 2.89 -9.48 20.26
C ASP A 270 1.51 -10.14 20.03
N PHE A 271 0.53 -9.34 19.62
CA PHE A 271 -0.81 -9.83 19.31
C PHE A 271 -0.85 -10.77 18.09
N HIS A 272 0.09 -10.66 17.15
CA HIS A 272 0.15 -11.57 16.01
C HIS A 272 0.53 -12.99 16.48
N ALA A 273 1.54 -13.11 17.36
CA ALA A 273 1.89 -14.39 17.97
C ALA A 273 0.72 -14.99 18.78
N TRP A 274 -0.07 -14.16 19.48
CA TRP A 274 -1.31 -14.60 20.13
C TRP A 274 -2.34 -15.16 19.14
N LEU A 275 -2.59 -14.46 18.03
CA LEU A 275 -3.51 -14.92 16.99
C LEU A 275 -3.06 -16.26 16.39
N LYS A 276 -1.76 -16.40 16.09
CA LYS A 276 -1.18 -17.64 15.56
C LYS A 276 -1.19 -18.78 16.57
N TYR A 277 -0.93 -18.50 17.84
CA TYR A 277 -1.09 -19.48 18.91
C TYR A 277 -2.54 -19.97 18.99
N LEU A 278 -3.53 -19.07 18.97
CA LEU A 278 -4.95 -19.43 18.95
C LEU A 278 -5.32 -20.21 17.69
N ASP A 279 -4.78 -19.86 16.52
CA ASP A 279 -4.96 -20.59 15.26
C ASP A 279 -4.42 -22.03 15.37
N CYS A 280 -3.28 -22.22 16.06
CA CYS A 280 -2.70 -23.53 16.32
C CYS A 280 -3.47 -24.33 17.39
N MET A 281 -4.16 -23.69 18.34
CA MET A 281 -4.83 -24.39 19.44
C MET A 281 -6.31 -24.72 19.13
N LEU A 282 -7.06 -23.81 18.50
CA LEU A 282 -8.53 -23.93 18.41
C LEU A 282 -9.03 -24.41 17.03
N PRO A 283 -9.87 -25.45 16.95
CA PRO A 283 -10.33 -26.02 15.68
C PRO A 283 -11.26 -25.06 14.91
N GLY A 284 -11.17 -25.05 13.57
CA GLY A 284 -12.26 -24.53 12.71
C GLY A 284 -12.44 -23.01 12.64
N GLY A 285 -11.51 -22.19 13.16
CA GLY A 285 -11.49 -20.75 12.85
C GLY A 285 -11.01 -20.49 11.42
N GLU A 286 -11.54 -19.45 10.75
CA GLU A 286 -10.81 -18.88 9.62
C GLU A 286 -9.48 -18.36 10.17
N PRO A 287 -8.33 -18.87 9.70
CA PRO A 287 -7.04 -18.40 10.19
C PRO A 287 -6.95 -16.90 9.96
N TRP A 288 -6.31 -16.18 10.89
CA TRP A 288 -6.06 -14.77 10.66
C TRP A 288 -5.20 -14.63 9.41
N ARG A 289 -5.79 -14.09 8.34
CA ARG A 289 -5.08 -13.80 7.10
C ARG A 289 -4.59 -12.37 7.17
N ASP A 290 -3.29 -12.18 7.03
CA ASP A 290 -2.74 -10.84 6.88
C ASP A 290 -3.38 -10.17 5.67
N VAL A 291 -3.89 -8.95 5.88
CA VAL A 291 -4.64 -8.17 4.89
C VAL A 291 -3.76 -7.82 3.67
N VAL A 292 -2.43 -7.96 3.80
CA VAL A 292 -1.46 -7.72 2.73
C VAL A 292 -0.80 -9.04 2.32
N GLN A 293 -1.40 -9.74 1.37
CA GLN A 293 -0.69 -10.78 0.61
C GLN A 293 0.17 -10.10 -0.46
N GLY A 294 1.49 -10.25 -0.38
CA GLY A 294 2.44 -9.69 -1.34
C GLY A 294 3.88 -10.15 -1.08
N GLY A 295 4.80 -9.87 -2.01
CA GLY A 295 6.19 -10.27 -1.85
C GLY A 295 6.39 -11.78 -2.05
N LEU A 296 7.27 -12.40 -1.27
CA LEU A 296 7.55 -13.83 -1.38
C LEU A 296 6.32 -14.72 -1.14
N ASP A 297 5.34 -14.27 -0.35
CA ASP A 297 4.08 -14.99 -0.13
C ASP A 297 3.18 -15.04 -1.37
N SER A 298 3.40 -14.15 -2.35
CA SER A 298 2.74 -14.26 -3.66
C SER A 298 3.13 -15.56 -4.38
N LEU A 299 4.36 -16.05 -4.16
CA LEU A 299 4.84 -17.33 -4.71
C LEU A 299 4.16 -18.52 -4.02
N VAL A 300 4.01 -18.44 -2.69
CA VAL A 300 3.42 -19.51 -1.86
C VAL A 300 1.91 -19.62 -2.08
N SER A 301 1.24 -18.48 -2.25
CA SER A 301 -0.18 -18.43 -2.57
C SER A 301 -0.52 -19.22 -3.84
N LEU A 302 0.41 -19.38 -4.80
CA LEU A 302 0.20 -20.14 -6.03
C LEU A 302 -0.10 -21.64 -5.78
N SER A 303 0.29 -22.20 -4.62
CA SER A 303 0.06 -23.61 -4.27
C SER A 303 -0.95 -23.82 -3.15
N GLN A 304 -1.15 -22.85 -2.24
CA GLN A 304 -1.91 -23.04 -0.99
C GLN A 304 -3.41 -22.66 -1.07
N ALA A 305 -4.05 -22.83 -2.21
CA ALA A 305 -5.52 -22.87 -2.23
C ALA A 305 -5.98 -24.12 -1.47
N ASP A 306 -6.63 -23.92 -0.32
CA ASP A 306 -7.35 -24.96 0.45
C ASP A 306 -6.54 -25.93 1.31
N ARG A 307 -5.53 -25.47 2.07
CA ARG A 307 -5.14 -26.19 3.30
C ARG A 307 -6.16 -25.92 4.40
N ARG A 308 -7.32 -26.59 4.32
CA ARG A 308 -8.25 -26.68 5.46
C ARG A 308 -7.57 -27.52 6.54
N ARG A 309 -7.56 -27.01 7.76
CA ARG A 309 -7.00 -27.69 8.93
C ARG A 309 -7.56 -29.11 9.02
N SER A 310 -6.67 -30.10 9.06
CA SER A 310 -7.06 -31.46 9.48
C SER A 310 -7.50 -31.37 10.95
N ALA A 311 -8.62 -32.02 11.30
CA ALA A 311 -9.12 -32.02 12.67
C ALA A 311 -7.99 -32.37 13.65
N CYS A 312 -7.80 -31.54 14.68
CA CYS A 312 -6.86 -31.84 15.76
C CYS A 312 -7.44 -32.98 16.60
N ASP A 313 -6.59 -33.91 17.05
CA ASP A 313 -7.01 -35.01 17.93
C ASP A 313 -7.35 -34.56 19.36
N VAL A 314 -7.11 -33.28 19.69
CA VAL A 314 -7.36 -32.69 21.02
C VAL A 314 -8.82 -32.23 21.14
N SER A 315 -9.45 -32.52 22.28
CA SER A 315 -10.81 -32.05 22.55
C SER A 315 -10.85 -30.52 22.64
N LEU A 316 -11.99 -29.90 22.28
CA LEU A 316 -12.14 -28.44 22.36
C LEU A 316 -11.95 -27.95 23.81
N GLU A 317 -12.44 -28.71 24.80
CA GLU A 317 -12.34 -28.38 26.22
C GLU A 317 -10.86 -28.32 26.67
N ASP A 318 -10.05 -29.31 26.30
CA ASP A 318 -8.63 -29.34 26.63
C ASP A 318 -7.86 -28.21 25.93
N ALA A 319 -8.20 -27.92 24.67
CA ALA A 319 -7.59 -26.82 23.92
C ALA A 319 -7.89 -25.46 24.55
N VAL A 320 -9.14 -25.24 24.96
CA VAL A 320 -9.55 -24.00 25.65
C VAL A 320 -8.84 -23.88 27.00
N ALA A 321 -8.80 -24.95 27.80
CA ALA A 321 -8.11 -24.93 29.10
C ALA A 321 -6.61 -24.62 28.95
N ALA A 322 -5.96 -25.14 27.91
CA ALA A 322 -4.57 -24.83 27.62
C ALA A 322 -4.35 -23.35 27.25
N VAL A 323 -5.24 -22.78 26.41
CA VAL A 323 -5.18 -21.36 26.04
C VAL A 323 -5.45 -20.47 27.25
N GLU A 324 -6.46 -20.78 28.06
CA GLU A 324 -6.77 -20.03 29.28
C GLU A 324 -5.60 -20.04 30.27
N SER A 325 -4.94 -21.19 30.43
CA SER A 325 -3.73 -21.33 31.23
C SER A 325 -2.58 -20.48 30.70
N ALA A 326 -2.38 -20.45 29.37
CA ALA A 326 -1.40 -19.59 28.74
C ALA A 326 -1.69 -18.11 28.97
N ILE A 327 -2.93 -17.65 28.77
CA ILE A 327 -3.33 -16.26 29.04
C ILE A 327 -3.10 -15.92 30.52
N ALA A 328 -3.55 -16.78 31.45
CA ALA A 328 -3.39 -16.57 32.88
C ALA A 328 -1.92 -16.47 33.31
N ARG A 329 -1.02 -17.28 32.71
CA ARG A 329 0.44 -17.20 32.90
C ARG A 329 0.98 -15.81 32.60
N PHE A 330 0.54 -15.18 31.50
CA PHE A 330 1.03 -13.86 31.10
C PHE A 330 0.33 -12.69 31.82
N GLU A 331 -0.86 -12.91 32.40
CA GLU A 331 -1.56 -11.95 33.25
C GLU A 331 -0.97 -11.85 34.65
N GLY A 332 -0.63 -12.99 35.28
CA GLY A 332 -0.13 -13.06 36.66
C GLY A 332 1.24 -12.39 36.89
N GLY A 333 1.91 -11.91 35.83
CA GLY A 333 3.17 -11.17 35.91
C GLY A 333 3.01 -9.64 35.92
N ALA A 334 1.78 -9.10 35.99
CA ALA A 334 1.55 -7.67 36.14
C ALA A 334 1.58 -7.27 37.62
N GLU A 335 2.58 -6.51 38.04
CA GLU A 335 2.55 -5.83 39.35
C GLU A 335 1.27 -4.98 39.47
N GLU A 336 0.69 -4.93 40.67
CA GLU A 336 -0.66 -4.42 41.02
C GLU A 336 -1.00 -2.97 40.59
N ASN A 337 -0.09 -2.25 39.92
CA ASN A 337 -0.27 -0.86 39.50
C ASN A 337 -0.13 -0.62 37.98
N ASN A 338 0.00 -1.67 37.16
CA ASN A 338 0.04 -1.51 35.71
C ASN A 338 -1.25 -2.05 35.07
N SER A 339 -1.91 -1.22 34.26
CA SER A 339 -2.97 -1.70 33.35
C SER A 339 -2.46 -2.97 32.65
N GLY A 340 -3.22 -4.07 32.71
CA GLY A 340 -2.81 -5.35 32.15
C GLY A 340 -2.29 -5.21 30.72
N CYS A 341 -1.36 -6.09 30.32
CA CYS A 341 -0.75 -6.03 28.99
C CYS A 341 -1.83 -6.04 27.90
N ARG A 342 -1.78 -5.05 27.01
CA ARG A 342 -2.84 -4.78 26.01
C ARG A 342 -3.16 -6.02 25.19
N SER A 343 -2.16 -6.67 24.62
CA SER A 343 -2.39 -7.85 23.76
C SER A 343 -2.84 -9.09 24.53
N VAL A 344 -2.48 -9.23 25.81
CA VAL A 344 -2.93 -10.36 26.66
C VAL A 344 -4.43 -10.21 26.98
N LEU A 345 -4.87 -9.00 27.35
CA LEU A 345 -6.30 -8.72 27.54
C LEU A 345 -7.09 -8.89 26.24
N LEU A 346 -6.49 -8.51 25.11
CA LEU A 346 -7.09 -8.69 23.79
C LEU A 346 -7.16 -10.17 23.39
N ALA A 347 -6.15 -10.97 23.71
CA ALA A 347 -6.14 -12.42 23.46
C ALA A 347 -7.29 -13.14 24.19
N ARG A 348 -7.66 -12.70 25.40
CA ARG A 348 -8.87 -13.18 26.08
C ARG A 348 -10.15 -12.80 25.34
N THR A 349 -10.22 -11.58 24.81
CA THR A 349 -11.37 -11.12 24.01
C THR A 349 -11.48 -11.92 22.72
N GLU A 350 -10.36 -12.17 22.05
CA GLU A 350 -10.28 -12.99 20.85
C GLU A 350 -10.67 -14.46 21.10
N LEU A 351 -10.24 -15.05 22.22
CA LEU A 351 -10.68 -16.39 22.63
C LEU A 351 -12.21 -16.44 22.78
N ALA A 352 -12.80 -15.49 23.51
CA ALA A 352 -14.26 -15.40 23.67
C ALA A 352 -14.98 -15.22 22.34
N TYR A 353 -14.42 -14.42 21.43
CA TYR A 353 -14.95 -14.23 20.08
C TYR A 353 -14.94 -15.52 19.27
N ARG A 354 -13.82 -16.25 19.27
CA ARG A 354 -13.70 -17.54 18.56
C ARG A 354 -14.64 -18.60 19.11
N LEU A 355 -14.78 -18.70 20.44
CA LEU A 355 -15.73 -19.62 21.07
C LEU A 355 -17.19 -19.26 20.77
N HIS A 356 -17.52 -17.97 20.75
CA HIS A 356 -18.82 -17.48 20.31
C HIS A 356 -19.13 -17.90 18.87
N LEU A 357 -18.15 -17.77 17.95
CA LEU A 357 -18.31 -18.19 16.56
C LEU A 357 -18.35 -19.71 16.36
N MET A 358 -17.76 -20.50 17.26
CA MET A 358 -17.83 -21.98 17.23
C MET A 358 -19.13 -22.52 17.82
N SER A 359 -19.81 -21.74 18.67
CA SER A 359 -21.07 -22.14 19.29
C SER A 359 -22.18 -22.27 18.25
N GLU A 360 -23.13 -23.17 18.47
CA GLU A 360 -24.29 -23.34 17.59
C GLU A 360 -25.07 -22.01 17.47
N PRO A 361 -25.50 -21.58 16.27
CA PRO A 361 -26.13 -20.27 16.08
C PRO A 361 -27.32 -19.98 17.01
N GLY A 362 -28.09 -21.01 17.40
CA GLY A 362 -29.22 -20.89 18.33
C GLY A 362 -28.85 -20.77 19.81
N GLN A 363 -27.58 -20.98 20.16
CA GLN A 363 -27.05 -20.90 21.53
C GLN A 363 -26.21 -19.64 21.77
N ARG A 364 -25.97 -18.84 20.73
CA ARG A 364 -25.22 -17.59 20.82
C ARG A 364 -26.11 -16.51 21.45
N ASP A 365 -25.66 -15.94 22.56
CA ASP A 365 -26.29 -14.78 23.20
C ASP A 365 -25.40 -13.53 23.20
N GLY A 366 -24.13 -13.68 22.83
CA GLY A 366 -23.13 -12.60 22.82
C GLY A 366 -22.63 -12.18 24.21
N GLU A 367 -23.14 -12.77 25.30
CA GLU A 367 -22.87 -12.29 26.66
C GLU A 367 -21.43 -12.54 27.10
N GLN A 368 -20.87 -13.70 26.77
CA GLN A 368 -19.48 -14.03 27.13
C GLN A 368 -18.49 -13.11 26.41
N LEU A 369 -18.71 -12.87 25.12
CA LEU A 369 -17.90 -11.94 24.34
C LEU A 369 -18.06 -10.49 24.87
N ALA A 370 -19.28 -10.04 25.14
CA ALA A 370 -19.53 -8.73 25.73
C ALA A 370 -18.82 -8.55 27.09
N ASN A 371 -18.82 -9.58 27.94
CA ASN A 371 -18.10 -9.57 29.21
C ASN A 371 -16.58 -9.47 29.02
N ALA A 372 -16.01 -10.17 28.03
CA ALA A 372 -14.60 -10.08 27.71
C ALA A 372 -14.22 -8.69 27.16
N MET A 373 -15.03 -8.12 26.27
CA MET A 373 -14.86 -6.75 25.75
C MET A 373 -14.89 -5.72 26.88
N TYR A 374 -15.83 -5.86 27.83
CA TYR A 374 -15.90 -4.98 29.00
C TYR A 374 -14.68 -5.14 29.93
N ALA A 375 -14.18 -6.36 30.12
CA ALA A 375 -12.95 -6.59 30.90
C ALA A 375 -11.74 -5.90 30.26
N TYR A 376 -11.61 -5.97 28.93
CA TYR A 376 -10.60 -5.24 28.16
C TYR A 376 -10.75 -3.72 28.32
N PHE A 377 -11.96 -3.19 28.18
CA PHE A 377 -12.25 -1.78 28.36
C PHE A 377 -11.78 -1.25 29.73
N LYS A 378 -12.03 -2.00 30.82
CA LYS A 378 -11.55 -1.58 32.15
C LYS A 378 -10.03 -1.42 32.25
N GLY A 379 -9.28 -2.23 31.52
CA GLY A 379 -7.82 -2.15 31.48
C GLY A 379 -7.28 -1.04 30.56
N CYS A 380 -8.00 -0.73 29.48
CA CYS A 380 -7.46 0.07 28.37
C CYS A 380 -8.26 1.32 27.99
N SER A 381 -9.38 1.64 28.66
CA SER A 381 -10.30 2.74 28.27
C SER A 381 -9.67 4.13 28.16
N THR A 382 -8.58 4.39 28.89
CA THR A 382 -7.86 5.68 28.82
C THR A 382 -6.92 5.79 27.62
N VAL A 383 -6.71 4.69 26.89
CA VAL A 383 -5.85 4.62 25.70
C VAL A 383 -6.70 4.82 24.45
N SER A 384 -6.25 5.67 23.53
CA SER A 384 -7.02 6.02 22.32
C SER A 384 -7.28 4.86 21.34
N SER A 385 -6.54 3.76 21.46
CA SER A 385 -6.73 2.58 20.62
C SER A 385 -7.87 1.69 21.09
N CYS A 386 -8.30 1.77 22.36
CA CYS A 386 -9.20 0.79 22.98
C CYS A 386 -10.49 0.55 22.17
N ALA A 387 -11.15 1.60 21.71
CA ALA A 387 -12.33 1.47 20.86
C ALA A 387 -12.00 0.82 19.50
N SER A 388 -10.89 1.18 18.86
CA SER A 388 -10.46 0.55 17.61
C SER A 388 -10.11 -0.93 17.79
N ASP A 389 -9.50 -1.29 18.93
CA ASP A 389 -9.12 -2.65 19.26
C ASP A 389 -10.34 -3.55 19.42
N LEU A 390 -11.45 -2.99 19.92
CA LEU A 390 -12.71 -3.70 20.10
C LEU A 390 -13.67 -3.63 18.89
N GLY A 391 -13.40 -2.81 17.89
CA GLY A 391 -14.34 -2.52 16.80
C GLY A 391 -14.76 -3.76 15.99
N ARG A 392 -13.83 -4.71 15.76
CA ARG A 392 -14.17 -6.00 15.11
C ARG A 392 -15.21 -6.79 15.90
N TYR A 393 -15.12 -6.78 17.22
CA TYR A 393 -16.06 -7.52 18.09
C TYR A 393 -17.40 -6.79 18.21
N CYS A 394 -17.42 -5.45 18.11
CA CYS A 394 -18.65 -4.66 18.08
C CYS A 394 -19.55 -5.07 16.89
N ALA A 395 -18.97 -5.33 15.71
CA ALA A 395 -19.72 -5.77 14.54
C ALA A 395 -20.47 -7.10 14.77
N GLU A 396 -19.87 -8.03 15.53
CA GLU A 396 -20.50 -9.29 15.90
C GLU A 396 -21.61 -9.07 16.95
N ILE A 397 -21.29 -8.35 18.04
CA ILE A 397 -22.22 -8.10 19.15
C ILE A 397 -23.43 -7.28 18.71
N SER A 398 -23.30 -6.41 17.71
CA SER A 398 -24.41 -5.62 17.15
C SER A 398 -25.56 -6.50 16.62
N SER A 399 -25.28 -7.76 16.28
CA SER A 399 -26.30 -8.74 15.88
C SER A 399 -27.14 -9.27 17.06
N PHE A 400 -26.76 -8.93 18.30
CA PHE A 400 -27.43 -9.32 19.55
C PHE A 400 -27.84 -8.07 20.34
N PRO A 401 -28.96 -7.39 19.97
CA PRO A 401 -29.31 -6.07 20.49
C PRO A 401 -29.37 -5.97 22.02
N GLN A 402 -29.82 -7.02 22.70
CA GLN A 402 -29.88 -7.03 24.17
C GLN A 402 -28.48 -7.07 24.82
N ALA A 403 -27.54 -7.84 24.24
CA ALA A 403 -26.17 -7.90 24.71
C ALA A 403 -25.42 -6.60 24.39
N ALA A 404 -25.61 -6.07 23.17
CA ALA A 404 -25.06 -4.79 22.73
C ALA A 404 -25.51 -3.64 23.64
N GLN A 405 -26.82 -3.54 23.93
CA GLN A 405 -27.37 -2.51 24.79
C GLN A 405 -26.85 -2.63 26.23
N ARG A 406 -26.84 -3.85 26.81
CA ARG A 406 -26.28 -4.09 28.14
C ARG A 406 -24.80 -3.72 28.23
N LEU A 407 -24.02 -4.06 27.21
CA LEU A 407 -22.61 -3.70 27.13
C LEU A 407 -22.45 -2.17 27.07
N ALA A 408 -23.16 -1.49 26.16
CA ALA A 408 -23.10 -0.04 26.02
C ALA A 408 -23.45 0.69 27.32
N ASP A 409 -24.52 0.27 28.02
CA ASP A 409 -24.92 0.86 29.29
C ASP A 409 -23.90 0.61 30.41
N ARG A 410 -23.28 -0.57 30.43
CA ARG A 410 -22.23 -0.90 31.38
C ARG A 410 -20.94 -0.12 31.14
N LEU A 411 -20.53 0.04 29.87
CA LEU A 411 -19.36 0.82 29.48
C LEU A 411 -19.52 2.29 29.89
N GLU A 412 -20.67 2.89 29.58
CA GLU A 412 -20.94 4.26 29.99
C GLU A 412 -21.09 4.43 31.50
N GLY A 413 -21.76 3.50 32.17
CA GLY A 413 -21.98 3.55 33.63
C GLY A 413 -20.69 3.53 34.46
N ASP A 414 -19.61 2.96 33.91
CA ASP A 414 -18.29 2.92 34.53
C ASP A 414 -17.43 4.17 34.26
N THR A 415 -17.90 5.07 33.39
CA THR A 415 -17.20 6.32 33.05
C THR A 415 -17.77 7.49 33.83
N LYS A 416 -16.97 8.55 33.95
CA LYS A 416 -17.36 9.80 34.64
C LYS A 416 -17.11 10.98 33.72
N ASP A 417 -17.90 12.03 33.90
CA ASP A 417 -17.63 13.31 33.26
C ASP A 417 -16.34 13.93 33.84
N PRO A 418 -15.53 14.63 33.02
CA PRO A 418 -14.25 15.15 33.45
C PRO A 418 -14.41 16.28 34.48
N ASP A 419 -13.74 16.17 35.63
CA ASP A 419 -13.70 17.24 36.63
C ASP A 419 -12.59 18.26 36.31
N LEU A 420 -12.99 19.39 35.74
CA LEU A 420 -12.08 20.47 35.36
C LEU A 420 -11.56 21.31 36.54
N SER A 421 -12.09 21.09 37.75
CA SER A 421 -11.63 21.80 38.95
C SER A 421 -10.45 21.10 39.65
N GLY A 422 -10.25 19.82 39.33
CA GLY A 422 -9.20 18.97 39.91
C GLY A 422 -7.93 18.87 39.06
N ASP A 423 -7.31 17.69 39.08
CA ASP A 423 -6.13 17.39 38.28
C ASP A 423 -6.51 17.26 36.79
N MET A 424 -5.98 18.16 35.96
CA MET A 424 -6.21 18.19 34.51
C MET A 424 -5.78 16.90 33.81
N ARG A 425 -4.77 16.18 34.33
CA ARG A 425 -4.35 14.89 33.77
C ARG A 425 -5.42 13.82 34.03
N GLN A 426 -5.94 13.77 35.25
CA GLN A 426 -7.03 12.86 35.59
C GLN A 426 -8.29 13.18 34.80
N ALA A 427 -8.68 14.46 34.73
CA ALA A 427 -9.81 14.91 33.92
C ALA A 427 -9.67 14.51 32.43
N THR A 428 -8.44 14.58 31.89
CA THR A 428 -8.17 14.11 30.52
C THR A 428 -8.35 12.60 30.38
N ASN A 429 -7.92 11.81 31.37
CA ASN A 429 -8.09 10.35 31.36
C ASN A 429 -9.57 9.95 31.51
N ASP A 430 -10.32 10.62 32.39
CA ASP A 430 -11.76 10.42 32.57
C ASP A 430 -12.49 10.72 31.25
N LEU A 431 -12.15 11.83 30.60
CA LEU A 431 -12.67 12.16 29.27
C LEU A 431 -12.31 11.10 28.24
N ARG A 432 -11.06 10.62 28.18
CA ARG A 432 -10.66 9.57 27.22
C ARG A 432 -11.47 8.28 27.42
N ALA A 433 -11.66 7.85 28.67
CA ALA A 433 -12.49 6.69 28.99
C ALA A 433 -13.96 6.92 28.58
N ARG A 434 -14.51 8.11 28.86
CA ARG A 434 -15.86 8.51 28.44
C ARG A 434 -16.01 8.49 26.92
N VAL A 435 -15.07 9.06 26.18
CA VAL A 435 -15.05 9.08 24.72
C VAL A 435 -14.92 7.67 24.14
N CYS A 436 -14.09 6.82 24.75
CA CYS A 436 -13.99 5.42 24.37
C CYS A 436 -15.33 4.68 24.51
N ALA A 437 -16.03 4.86 25.64
CA ALA A 437 -17.35 4.25 25.86
C ALA A 437 -18.40 4.76 24.85
N LEU A 438 -18.42 6.07 24.59
CA LEU A 438 -19.33 6.67 23.61
C LEU A 438 -19.05 6.17 22.19
N ARG A 439 -17.78 6.02 21.82
CA ARG A 439 -17.40 5.45 20.51
C ARG A 439 -17.85 4.00 20.39
N LEU A 440 -17.66 3.19 21.42
CA LEU A 440 -18.12 1.80 21.43
C LEU A 440 -19.65 1.71 21.35
N ARG A 441 -20.39 2.59 22.06
CA ARG A 441 -21.85 2.67 21.92
C ARG A 441 -22.28 2.94 20.49
N HIS A 442 -21.61 3.88 19.83
CA HIS A 442 -21.88 4.20 18.43
C HIS A 442 -21.59 3.02 17.51
N GLU A 443 -20.44 2.36 17.66
CA GLU A 443 -20.07 1.17 16.88
C GLU A 443 -21.00 -0.04 17.14
N LEU A 444 -21.63 -0.10 18.31
CA LEU A 444 -22.66 -1.10 18.66
C LEU A 444 -24.07 -0.75 18.12
N GLY A 445 -24.26 0.44 17.55
CA GLY A 445 -25.56 0.93 17.08
C GLY A 445 -26.55 1.26 18.20
N CYS A 446 -26.06 1.64 19.38
CA CYS A 446 -26.86 1.85 20.60
C CYS A 446 -27.08 3.33 20.97
N ASP A 447 -26.96 4.27 20.03
CA ASP A 447 -27.07 5.71 20.29
C ASP A 447 -28.51 6.21 20.48
N GLY A 448 -29.49 5.52 19.89
CA GLY A 448 -30.89 5.89 19.95
C GLY A 448 -31.78 4.97 19.09
N GLU A 449 -33.05 4.87 19.45
CA GLU A 449 -34.04 4.02 18.75
C GLU A 449 -34.71 4.73 17.56
N ASP A 450 -34.68 6.06 17.55
CA ASP A 450 -35.36 6.91 16.57
C ASP A 450 -34.58 8.20 16.25
N GLY A 451 -35.01 8.94 15.23
CA GLY A 451 -34.34 10.16 14.80
C GLY A 451 -34.28 11.26 15.87
N ASP A 452 -35.29 11.35 16.74
CA ASP A 452 -35.34 12.38 17.79
C ASP A 452 -34.45 12.06 18.99
N SER A 453 -34.30 10.78 19.35
CA SER A 453 -33.33 10.31 20.34
C SER A 453 -31.90 10.50 19.85
N LEU A 454 -31.61 10.16 18.59
CA LEU A 454 -30.30 10.41 17.96
C LEU A 454 -29.93 11.90 17.93
N ALA A 455 -30.86 12.77 17.53
CA ALA A 455 -30.63 14.21 17.54
C ALA A 455 -30.40 14.77 18.95
N ARG A 456 -31.16 14.30 19.95
CA ARG A 456 -30.93 14.67 21.36
C ARG A 456 -29.59 14.14 21.88
N HIS A 457 -29.18 12.95 21.44
CA HIS A 457 -27.88 12.38 21.79
C HIS A 457 -26.74 13.23 21.20
N ALA A 458 -26.81 13.56 19.91
CA ALA A 458 -25.85 14.46 19.25
C ALA A 458 -25.71 15.82 19.94
N HIS A 459 -26.82 16.39 20.42
CA HIS A 459 -26.80 17.63 21.20
C HIS A 459 -26.00 17.47 22.51
N ARG A 460 -26.27 16.42 23.30
CA ARG A 460 -25.52 16.12 24.54
C ARG A 460 -24.04 15.88 24.29
N LEU A 461 -23.69 15.22 23.18
CA LEU A 461 -22.30 15.03 22.77
C LEU A 461 -21.61 16.38 22.50
N MET A 462 -22.27 17.30 21.81
CA MET A 462 -21.71 18.64 21.58
C MET A 462 -21.62 19.48 22.85
N ASP A 463 -22.52 19.30 23.82
CA ASP A 463 -22.40 19.91 25.14
C ASP A 463 -21.15 19.38 25.88
N LEU A 464 -20.92 18.07 25.85
CA LEU A 464 -19.70 17.45 26.39
C LEU A 464 -18.45 17.98 25.67
N TYR A 465 -18.47 18.06 24.34
CA TYR A 465 -17.36 18.62 23.54
C TYR A 465 -17.03 20.06 23.96
N ALA A 466 -18.06 20.90 24.13
CA ALA A 466 -17.89 22.28 24.55
C ALA A 466 -17.34 22.37 25.98
N ALA A 467 -17.88 21.57 26.91
CA ALA A 467 -17.43 21.49 28.30
C ALA A 467 -15.97 21.04 28.39
N ALA A 468 -15.55 20.07 27.56
CA ALA A 468 -14.19 19.55 27.51
C ALA A 468 -13.16 20.50 26.86
N SER A 469 -13.58 21.61 26.24
CA SER A 469 -12.68 22.51 25.52
C SER A 469 -11.45 22.99 26.33
N PRO A 470 -11.50 23.25 27.65
CA PRO A 470 -10.33 23.65 28.43
C PRO A 470 -9.20 22.61 28.44
N LEU A 471 -9.52 21.32 28.33
CA LEU A 471 -8.54 20.22 28.30
C LEU A 471 -7.70 20.22 27.02
N SER A 472 -8.10 20.98 26.00
CA SER A 472 -7.38 21.12 24.73
C SER A 472 -6.79 22.52 24.51
N LYS A 473 -6.77 23.38 25.53
CA LYS A 473 -6.39 24.80 25.38
C LYS A 473 -4.96 24.99 24.90
N ASP A 474 -4.03 24.27 25.50
CA ASP A 474 -2.58 24.38 25.23
C ASP A 474 -2.06 23.26 24.32
N LEU A 475 -2.98 22.44 23.79
CA LEU A 475 -2.65 21.31 22.92
C LEU A 475 -2.32 21.81 21.50
N ASP A 476 -1.18 21.39 20.95
CA ASP A 476 -0.75 21.76 19.59
C ASP A 476 -1.90 21.51 18.59
N PRO A 477 -2.23 22.44 17.68
CA PRO A 477 -3.32 22.27 16.71
C PRO A 477 -3.21 21.01 15.83
N ARG A 478 -2.02 20.43 15.68
CA ARG A 478 -1.72 19.20 14.94
C ARG A 478 -1.89 17.93 15.77
N GLU A 479 -1.91 18.06 17.09
CA GLU A 479 -2.18 16.94 17.99
C GLU A 479 -3.68 16.68 18.09
N ARG A 480 -4.03 15.39 18.12
CA ARG A 480 -5.40 14.90 18.25
C ARG A 480 -5.96 15.29 19.62
N GLY A 481 -7.11 15.96 19.62
CA GLY A 481 -7.77 16.35 20.85
C GLY A 481 -8.44 15.18 21.57
N PRO A 482 -8.49 15.17 22.93
CA PRO A 482 -9.14 14.09 23.69
C PRO A 482 -10.66 14.01 23.47
N ALA A 483 -11.31 15.09 23.01
CA ALA A 483 -12.73 15.13 22.68
C ALA A 483 -13.02 15.08 21.17
N GLU A 484 -12.02 14.90 20.30
CA GLU A 484 -12.19 15.05 18.84
C GLU A 484 -13.24 14.09 18.27
N ASP A 485 -13.24 12.84 18.74
CA ASP A 485 -14.19 11.81 18.31
C ASP A 485 -15.63 12.12 18.72
N VAL A 486 -15.84 12.90 19.79
CA VAL A 486 -17.19 13.28 20.24
C VAL A 486 -17.93 14.06 19.16
N ALA A 487 -17.23 14.97 18.47
CA ALA A 487 -17.82 15.74 17.38
C ALA A 487 -18.09 14.87 16.14
N LEU A 488 -17.24 13.88 15.87
CA LEU A 488 -17.46 12.91 14.79
C LEU A 488 -18.68 12.03 15.07
N ILE A 489 -18.82 11.51 16.29
CA ILE A 489 -19.98 10.70 16.70
C ILE A 489 -21.26 11.55 16.65
N ALA A 490 -21.23 12.78 17.14
CA ALA A 490 -22.39 13.68 17.07
C ALA A 490 -22.83 13.92 15.62
N ALA A 491 -21.88 14.13 14.70
CA ALA A 491 -22.17 14.25 13.28
C ALA A 491 -22.72 12.93 12.70
N GLY A 492 -22.17 11.78 13.09
CA GLY A 492 -22.65 10.45 12.72
C GLY A 492 -24.12 10.24 13.10
N CYS A 493 -24.48 10.46 14.38
CA CYS A 493 -25.87 10.34 14.83
C CYS A 493 -26.84 11.24 14.04
N LEU A 494 -26.41 12.45 13.67
CA LEU A 494 -27.21 13.38 12.85
C LEU A 494 -27.32 12.94 11.39
N VAL A 495 -26.30 12.26 10.86
CA VAL A 495 -26.36 11.61 9.55
C VAL A 495 -27.31 10.41 9.62
N ASP A 496 -27.31 9.63 10.70
CA ASP A 496 -28.20 8.47 10.87
C ASP A 496 -29.68 8.88 11.03
N CYS A 497 -29.94 10.12 11.49
CA CYS A 497 -31.29 10.71 11.42
C CYS A 497 -31.81 10.84 9.97
N TYR A 498 -30.92 10.92 8.97
CA TYR A 498 -31.29 11.15 7.58
C TYR A 498 -31.93 9.91 6.97
N ARG A 499 -33.20 10.03 6.57
CA ARG A 499 -33.89 9.05 5.73
C ARG A 499 -34.15 9.65 4.36
N PRO A 500 -33.77 8.97 3.26
CA PRO A 500 -34.09 9.41 1.92
C PRO A 500 -35.58 9.17 1.63
N THR A 501 -36.47 9.96 2.24
CA THR A 501 -37.87 10.05 1.88
C THR A 501 -38.11 11.33 1.07
N VAL A 502 -38.94 11.22 0.03
CA VAL A 502 -38.98 12.11 -1.14
C VAL A 502 -39.43 13.56 -0.85
N THR A 503 -39.79 13.93 0.38
CA THR A 503 -40.56 15.17 0.60
C THR A 503 -40.18 16.06 1.80
N ASP A 504 -39.19 15.75 2.63
CA ASP A 504 -38.99 16.53 3.86
C ASP A 504 -37.73 17.40 3.89
N HIS A 505 -37.91 18.72 3.88
CA HIS A 505 -36.83 19.71 4.07
C HIS A 505 -36.19 19.58 5.46
N ALA A 506 -36.91 18.99 6.43
CA ALA A 506 -36.40 18.69 7.77
C ALA A 506 -35.21 17.70 7.74
N ASN A 507 -35.16 16.78 6.76
CA ASN A 507 -34.10 15.78 6.65
C ASN A 507 -32.76 16.38 6.21
N THR A 508 -32.77 17.36 5.28
CA THR A 508 -31.55 18.10 4.90
C THR A 508 -31.02 18.94 6.06
N GLY A 509 -31.91 19.46 6.93
CA GLY A 509 -31.52 20.19 8.13
C GLY A 509 -30.60 19.39 9.06
N ARG A 510 -30.79 18.06 9.17
CA ARG A 510 -29.94 17.19 9.99
C ARG A 510 -28.52 17.05 9.42
N LEU A 511 -28.39 16.91 8.11
CA LEU A 511 -27.09 16.90 7.44
C LEU A 511 -26.35 18.24 7.59
N ILE A 512 -27.07 19.36 7.55
CA ILE A 512 -26.49 20.68 7.81
C ILE A 512 -26.03 20.78 9.28
N GLN A 513 -26.83 20.30 10.23
CA GLN A 513 -26.43 20.24 11.65
C GLN A 513 -25.15 19.41 11.84
N ALA A 514 -25.07 18.23 11.20
CA ALA A 514 -23.88 17.39 11.23
C ALA A 514 -22.65 18.14 10.70
N LEU A 515 -22.80 18.86 9.58
CA LEU A 515 -21.73 19.68 9.02
C LEU A 515 -21.29 20.80 9.98
N LEU A 516 -22.23 21.46 10.66
CA LEU A 516 -21.92 22.50 11.63
C LEU A 516 -21.16 21.96 12.85
N CYS A 517 -21.50 20.74 13.32
CA CYS A 517 -20.73 20.05 14.35
C CYS A 517 -19.28 19.82 13.92
N LEU A 518 -19.06 19.33 12.69
CA LEU A 518 -17.74 19.10 12.12
C LEU A 518 -16.95 20.41 11.97
N GLU A 519 -17.55 21.45 11.41
CA GLU A 519 -16.90 22.76 11.21
C GLU A 519 -16.52 23.44 12.54
N ALA A 520 -17.37 23.31 13.57
CA ALA A 520 -17.06 23.80 14.91
C ALA A 520 -15.79 23.12 15.47
N ALA A 521 -15.66 21.80 15.27
CA ALA A 521 -14.49 21.05 15.68
C ALA A 521 -13.26 21.37 14.82
N ILE A 522 -13.39 21.50 13.50
CA ILE A 522 -12.31 21.87 12.58
C ILE A 522 -11.73 23.25 12.93
N LYS A 523 -12.56 24.21 13.36
CA LYS A 523 -12.07 25.52 13.80
C LYS A 523 -11.09 25.42 14.98
N LYS A 524 -11.23 24.41 15.84
CA LYS A 524 -10.35 24.15 16.98
C LYS A 524 -9.21 23.19 16.65
N ARG A 525 -9.47 22.21 15.79
CA ARG A 525 -8.53 21.16 15.36
C ARG A 525 -8.38 21.21 13.83
N PRO A 526 -7.75 22.25 13.29
CA PRO A 526 -7.75 22.49 11.86
C PRO A 526 -7.04 21.40 11.08
N TYR A 527 -6.12 20.64 11.66
CA TYR A 527 -5.31 19.62 10.97
C TYR A 527 -5.86 18.19 11.07
N SER A 528 -7.03 17.98 11.70
CA SER A 528 -7.63 16.64 11.78
C SER A 528 -8.07 16.15 10.38
N ALA A 529 -7.48 15.05 9.94
CA ALA A 529 -7.83 14.41 8.69
C ALA A 529 -9.25 13.82 8.74
N ASN A 530 -9.62 13.16 9.84
CA ASN A 530 -10.93 12.54 10.02
C ASN A 530 -12.06 13.57 9.91
N LEU A 531 -11.94 14.71 10.61
CA LEU A 531 -12.94 15.78 10.54
C LEU A 531 -13.06 16.36 9.12
N ARG A 532 -11.94 16.58 8.43
CA ARG A 532 -11.95 17.14 7.07
C ARG A 532 -12.50 16.17 6.02
N ILE A 533 -12.16 14.88 6.14
CA ILE A 533 -12.70 13.84 5.26
C ILE A 533 -14.22 13.73 5.46
N ALA A 534 -14.69 13.70 6.72
CA ALA A 534 -16.11 13.69 7.03
C ALA A 534 -16.83 14.95 6.49
N ALA A 535 -16.29 16.15 6.75
CA ALA A 535 -16.89 17.41 6.30
C ALA A 535 -16.90 17.53 4.77
N GLY A 536 -15.79 17.22 4.11
CA GLY A 536 -15.69 17.25 2.65
C GLY A 536 -16.62 16.24 1.98
N SER A 537 -16.73 15.02 2.54
CA SER A 537 -17.66 14.01 2.01
C SER A 537 -19.12 14.42 2.19
N LEU A 538 -19.48 14.96 3.37
CA LEU A 538 -20.82 15.45 3.65
C LEU A 538 -21.21 16.66 2.78
N MET A 539 -20.27 17.58 2.54
CA MET A 539 -20.45 18.68 1.58
C MET A 539 -20.67 18.15 0.16
N GLY A 540 -19.96 17.08 -0.23
CA GLY A 540 -20.20 16.38 -1.48
C GLY A 540 -21.63 15.84 -1.60
N ILE A 541 -22.11 15.17 -0.57
CA ILE A 541 -23.51 14.67 -0.49
C ILE A 541 -24.51 15.82 -0.55
N LEU A 542 -24.22 16.95 0.10
CA LEU A 542 -25.04 18.17 0.06
C LEU A 542 -24.95 18.94 -1.27
N GLY A 543 -24.15 18.48 -2.22
CA GLY A 543 -24.03 19.07 -3.55
C GLY A 543 -23.07 20.27 -3.65
N SER A 544 -22.22 20.49 -2.65
CA SER A 544 -21.27 21.62 -2.60
C SER A 544 -19.84 21.18 -2.91
N ALA A 545 -19.51 21.09 -4.21
CA ALA A 545 -18.21 20.59 -4.68
C ALA A 545 -17.05 21.52 -4.30
N GLU A 546 -17.27 22.83 -4.41
CA GLU A 546 -16.22 23.82 -4.17
C GLU A 546 -15.81 23.87 -2.71
N GLU A 547 -16.77 23.77 -1.78
CA GLU A 547 -16.47 23.73 -0.35
C GLU A 547 -15.84 22.39 0.05
N ALA A 548 -16.32 21.28 -0.51
CA ALA A 548 -15.69 19.97 -0.32
C ALA A 548 -14.21 19.99 -0.76
N ALA A 549 -13.93 20.58 -1.94
CA ALA A 549 -12.57 20.71 -2.46
C ALA A 549 -11.66 21.54 -1.55
N LYS A 550 -12.18 22.55 -0.82
CA LYS A 550 -11.37 23.29 0.16
C LYS A 550 -10.89 22.41 1.30
N HIS A 551 -11.74 21.52 1.82
CA HIS A 551 -11.34 20.56 2.87
C HIS A 551 -10.32 19.56 2.35
N PHE A 552 -10.56 19.00 1.16
CA PHE A 552 -9.64 18.04 0.54
C PHE A 552 -8.27 18.64 0.23
N LYS A 553 -8.20 19.88 -0.28
CA LYS A 553 -6.93 20.59 -0.53
C LYS A 553 -6.09 20.74 0.73
N ARG A 554 -6.71 20.91 1.90
CA ARG A 554 -5.96 21.05 3.15
C ARG A 554 -5.39 19.72 3.65
N LEU A 555 -5.89 18.57 3.19
CA LEU A 555 -5.31 17.25 3.49
C LEU A 555 -3.91 17.08 2.90
N ASP A 556 -3.52 17.93 1.93
CA ASP A 556 -2.19 17.92 1.32
C ASP A 556 -1.81 16.54 0.75
N ILE A 557 -2.76 15.92 0.04
CA ILE A 557 -2.64 14.58 -0.53
C ILE A 557 -1.48 14.52 -1.54
N LYS A 558 -0.55 13.59 -1.32
CA LYS A 558 0.66 13.43 -2.15
C LYS A 558 0.97 11.98 -2.47
N PHE A 559 1.62 11.78 -3.61
CA PHE A 559 2.15 10.48 -4.04
C PHE A 559 1.09 9.37 -3.92
N ILE A 560 1.38 8.27 -3.22
CA ILE A 560 0.51 7.11 -3.03
C ILE A 560 -0.86 7.44 -2.42
N GLN A 561 -0.99 8.58 -1.75
CA GLN A 561 -2.27 9.01 -1.19
C GLN A 561 -3.27 9.45 -2.27
N ASN A 562 -2.79 9.78 -3.48
CA ASN A 562 -3.69 10.00 -4.61
C ASN A 562 -4.47 8.70 -4.88
N ASP A 563 -3.74 7.61 -5.16
CA ASP A 563 -4.33 6.30 -5.43
C ASP A 563 -5.21 5.78 -4.27
N SER A 564 -4.76 5.94 -3.01
CA SER A 564 -5.47 5.38 -1.86
C SER A 564 -6.58 6.25 -1.27
N LEU A 565 -6.58 7.58 -1.51
CA LEU A 565 -7.56 8.51 -0.94
C LEU A 565 -8.23 9.40 -1.99
N ALA A 566 -7.47 10.16 -2.78
CA ALA A 566 -8.06 11.14 -3.69
C ALA A 566 -8.92 10.48 -4.77
N GLY A 567 -8.43 9.41 -5.41
CA GLY A 567 -9.17 8.65 -6.41
C GLY A 567 -10.48 8.03 -5.88
N HIS A 568 -10.58 7.79 -4.57
CA HIS A 568 -11.73 7.15 -3.94
C HIS A 568 -12.71 8.11 -3.25
N ILE A 569 -12.24 9.27 -2.79
CA ILE A 569 -13.06 10.21 -1.99
C ILE A 569 -13.22 11.55 -2.72
N CYS A 570 -12.11 12.13 -3.19
CA CYS A 570 -12.09 13.47 -3.76
C CYS A 570 -12.62 13.49 -5.20
N LEU A 571 -12.12 12.57 -6.03
CA LEU A 571 -12.45 12.51 -7.45
C LEU A 571 -13.95 12.20 -7.68
N PRO A 572 -14.57 11.20 -7.02
CA PRO A 572 -16.00 10.96 -7.17
C PRO A 572 -16.85 12.19 -6.79
N THR A 573 -16.50 12.85 -5.69
CA THR A 573 -17.19 14.07 -5.23
C THR A 573 -17.10 15.20 -6.27
N ALA A 574 -15.92 15.43 -6.85
CA ALA A 574 -15.72 16.46 -7.86
C ALA A 574 -16.42 16.14 -9.19
N SER A 575 -16.38 14.88 -9.62
CA SER A 575 -17.01 14.40 -10.86
C SER A 575 -18.53 14.47 -10.81
N SER A 576 -19.15 14.02 -9.72
CA SER A 576 -20.62 14.03 -9.57
C SER A 576 -21.22 15.44 -9.61
N LEU A 577 -20.44 16.46 -9.25
CA LEU A 577 -20.88 17.85 -9.17
C LEU A 577 -20.33 18.72 -10.32
N SER A 578 -19.79 18.10 -11.37
CA SER A 578 -19.31 18.75 -12.60
C SER A 578 -18.27 19.86 -12.37
N SER A 579 -17.44 19.75 -11.33
CA SER A 579 -16.33 20.69 -11.11
C SER A 579 -15.16 20.37 -12.04
N LEU A 580 -15.28 20.77 -13.32
CA LEU A 580 -14.38 20.35 -14.40
C LEU A 580 -12.90 20.66 -14.08
N ALA A 581 -12.62 21.82 -13.50
CA ALA A 581 -11.26 22.23 -13.15
C ALA A 581 -10.65 21.36 -12.04
N GLU A 582 -11.44 20.99 -11.04
CA GLU A 582 -10.99 20.14 -9.94
C GLU A 582 -10.79 18.70 -10.42
N VAL A 583 -11.72 18.16 -11.22
CA VAL A 583 -11.56 16.85 -11.87
C VAL A 583 -10.26 16.80 -12.68
N GLN A 584 -10.00 17.82 -13.52
CA GLN A 584 -8.76 17.90 -14.30
C GLN A 584 -7.50 18.01 -13.43
N HIS A 585 -7.59 18.66 -12.27
CA HIS A 585 -6.48 18.76 -11.34
C HIS A 585 -6.17 17.39 -10.71
N LEU A 586 -7.18 16.75 -10.13
CA LEU A 586 -7.06 15.44 -9.48
C LEU A 586 -6.61 14.37 -10.47
N CYS A 587 -7.24 14.28 -11.65
CA CYS A 587 -6.83 13.32 -12.68
C CYS A 587 -5.36 13.51 -13.11
N ARG A 588 -4.87 14.76 -13.18
CA ARG A 588 -3.46 15.02 -13.50
C ARG A 588 -2.52 14.57 -12.39
N GLN A 589 -2.88 14.78 -11.13
CA GLN A 589 -2.07 14.33 -9.98
C GLN A 589 -2.02 12.80 -9.89
N GLU A 590 -3.16 12.15 -10.09
CA GLU A 590 -3.24 10.68 -10.19
C GLU A 590 -2.35 10.15 -11.31
N VAL A 591 -2.51 10.66 -12.54
CA VAL A 591 -1.71 10.21 -13.69
C VAL A 591 -0.21 10.45 -13.45
N ALA A 592 0.17 11.59 -12.86
CA ALA A 592 1.55 11.91 -12.55
C ALA A 592 2.19 10.89 -11.58
N LEU A 593 1.45 10.39 -10.58
CA LEU A 593 1.93 9.33 -9.68
C LEU A 593 2.36 8.09 -10.47
N PHE A 594 1.49 7.60 -11.37
CA PHE A 594 1.79 6.37 -12.13
C PHE A 594 2.94 6.59 -13.11
N ASP A 595 2.97 7.76 -13.72
CA ASP A 595 4.00 8.20 -14.65
C ASP A 595 5.39 8.27 -14.00
N ASP A 596 5.47 8.85 -12.80
CA ASP A 596 6.69 8.93 -12.00
C ASP A 596 7.12 7.54 -11.49
N HIS A 597 6.15 6.71 -11.11
CA HIS A 597 6.42 5.33 -10.68
C HIS A 597 6.95 4.47 -11.83
N GLU A 598 6.35 4.56 -13.03
CA GLU A 598 6.80 3.83 -14.22
C GLU A 598 8.23 4.23 -14.62
N GLY A 599 8.58 5.52 -14.51
CA GLY A 599 9.93 6.01 -14.78
C GLY A 599 10.98 5.57 -13.76
N SER A 600 10.60 5.39 -12.49
CA SER A 600 11.53 5.13 -11.38
C SER A 600 11.64 3.67 -10.96
N ALA A 601 10.65 2.82 -11.29
CA ALA A 601 10.58 1.44 -10.80
C ALA A 601 11.79 0.59 -11.18
N GLY A 602 12.35 0.76 -12.40
CA GLY A 602 13.53 0.03 -12.85
C GLY A 602 14.81 0.37 -12.07
N ASP A 603 14.97 1.65 -11.69
CA ASP A 603 16.13 2.10 -10.91
C ASP A 603 16.03 1.58 -9.47
N THR A 604 14.84 1.62 -8.86
CA THR A 604 14.61 1.06 -7.52
C THR A 604 14.85 -0.45 -7.47
N LEU A 605 14.41 -1.20 -8.49
CA LEU A 605 14.72 -2.63 -8.61
C LEU A 605 16.22 -2.89 -8.73
N THR A 606 16.92 -2.07 -9.52
CA THR A 606 18.38 -2.17 -9.69
C THR A 606 19.09 -2.07 -8.35
N ILE A 607 18.70 -1.10 -7.51
CA ILE A 607 19.26 -0.89 -6.17
C ILE A 607 19.06 -2.14 -5.29
N ALA A 608 17.85 -2.71 -5.29
CA ALA A 608 17.55 -3.93 -4.50
C ALA A 608 18.43 -5.13 -4.93
N TYR A 609 18.61 -5.34 -6.23
CA TYR A 609 19.51 -6.35 -6.76
C TYR A 609 20.98 -6.08 -6.42
N GLU A 610 21.39 -4.81 -6.40
CA GLU A 610 22.77 -4.42 -6.15
C GLU A 610 23.19 -4.61 -4.68
N HIS A 611 22.28 -4.33 -3.75
CA HIS A 611 22.45 -4.53 -2.31
C HIS A 611 22.14 -5.96 -1.84
N GLY A 612 21.57 -6.81 -2.71
CA GLY A 612 21.24 -8.18 -2.36
C GLY A 612 20.00 -8.31 -1.47
N THR A 613 19.12 -7.30 -1.44
CA THR A 613 17.85 -7.34 -0.72
C THR A 613 16.79 -8.06 -1.56
N LEU A 614 16.92 -9.38 -1.67
CA LEU A 614 16.22 -10.18 -2.69
C LEU A 614 14.70 -10.25 -2.47
N SER A 615 14.24 -10.32 -1.22
CA SER A 615 12.82 -10.32 -0.87
C SER A 615 12.09 -9.08 -1.41
N LYS A 616 12.74 -7.92 -1.31
CA LYS A 616 12.21 -6.63 -1.79
C LYS A 616 12.05 -6.53 -3.30
N VAL A 617 12.84 -7.28 -4.07
CA VAL A 617 12.68 -7.31 -5.53
C VAL A 617 11.28 -7.78 -5.90
N ILE A 618 10.77 -8.85 -5.28
CA ILE A 618 9.44 -9.37 -5.59
C ILE A 618 8.35 -8.42 -5.09
N GLU A 619 8.50 -7.87 -3.88
CA GLU A 619 7.56 -6.87 -3.34
C GLU A 619 7.44 -5.64 -4.25
N MET A 620 8.55 -5.14 -4.78
CA MET A 620 8.55 -3.98 -5.69
C MET A 620 7.83 -4.28 -7.01
N VAL A 621 8.00 -5.50 -7.55
CA VAL A 621 7.28 -5.91 -8.76
C VAL A 621 5.77 -6.03 -8.47
N ASP A 622 5.40 -6.62 -7.33
CA ASP A 622 3.99 -6.74 -6.91
C ASP A 622 3.36 -5.36 -6.68
N PHE A 623 4.07 -4.45 -6.03
CA PHE A 623 3.61 -3.08 -5.80
C PHE A 623 3.38 -2.34 -7.12
N LYS A 624 4.33 -2.45 -8.05
CA LYS A 624 4.22 -1.87 -9.39
C LYS A 624 3.00 -2.39 -10.13
N GLU A 625 2.79 -3.71 -10.15
CA GLU A 625 1.62 -4.31 -10.81
C GLU A 625 0.31 -3.90 -10.13
N ARG A 626 0.26 -3.86 -8.79
CA ARG A 626 -0.92 -3.38 -8.05
C ARG A 626 -1.29 -1.95 -8.41
N LEU A 627 -0.30 -1.06 -8.53
CA LEU A 627 -0.52 0.31 -9.01
C LEU A 627 -0.96 0.35 -10.47
N GLU A 628 -0.39 -0.50 -11.33
CA GLU A 628 -0.77 -0.51 -12.74
C GLU A 628 -2.23 -0.85 -12.97
N TYR A 629 -2.77 -1.77 -12.16
CA TYR A 629 -4.15 -2.25 -12.21
C TYR A 629 -5.05 -1.59 -11.16
N SER A 630 -4.64 -0.46 -10.57
CA SER A 630 -5.44 0.18 -9.54
C SER A 630 -6.76 0.74 -10.10
N HIS A 631 -7.81 0.66 -9.29
CA HIS A 631 -9.12 1.22 -9.63
C HIS A 631 -9.04 2.74 -9.81
N ALA A 632 -8.34 3.44 -8.90
CA ALA A 632 -8.17 4.89 -8.95
C ALA A 632 -7.52 5.35 -10.27
N ARG A 633 -6.50 4.63 -10.77
CA ARG A 633 -5.89 4.91 -12.08
C ARG A 633 -6.89 4.85 -13.22
N LEU A 634 -7.71 3.80 -13.23
CA LEU A 634 -8.70 3.58 -14.28
C LEU A 634 -9.74 4.70 -14.29
N VAL A 635 -10.28 5.03 -13.11
CA VAL A 635 -11.26 6.12 -12.94
C VAL A 635 -10.64 7.46 -13.36
N ALA A 636 -9.43 7.79 -12.90
CA ALA A 636 -8.76 9.04 -13.25
C ALA A 636 -8.55 9.20 -14.77
N ARG A 637 -8.20 8.12 -15.48
CA ARG A 637 -8.07 8.14 -16.95
C ARG A 637 -9.41 8.34 -17.66
N GLN A 638 -10.46 7.67 -17.18
CA GLN A 638 -11.82 7.81 -17.74
C GLN A 638 -12.37 9.21 -17.53
N GLU A 639 -12.38 9.68 -16.27
CA GLU A 639 -12.83 11.02 -15.89
C GLU A 639 -12.02 12.13 -16.57
N GLY A 640 -10.70 11.95 -16.67
CA GLY A 640 -9.83 12.89 -17.41
C GLY A 640 -10.19 12.97 -18.89
N SER A 641 -10.51 11.85 -19.53
CA SER A 641 -10.92 11.79 -20.94
C SER A 641 -12.31 12.43 -21.15
N ILE A 642 -13.27 12.10 -20.28
CA ILE A 642 -14.62 12.68 -20.31
C ILE A 642 -14.56 14.19 -20.11
N SER A 643 -13.75 14.65 -19.16
CA SER A 643 -13.53 16.06 -18.88
C SER A 643 -12.90 16.79 -20.07
N ALA A 644 -11.90 16.20 -20.71
CA ALA A 644 -11.28 16.76 -21.91
C ALA A 644 -12.30 16.91 -23.06
N ILE A 645 -13.11 15.88 -23.32
CA ILE A 645 -14.19 15.95 -24.33
C ILE A 645 -15.20 17.04 -23.99
N SER A 646 -15.63 17.12 -22.72
CA SER A 646 -16.61 18.12 -22.24
C SER A 646 -16.09 19.56 -22.39
N SER A 647 -14.78 19.76 -22.20
CA SER A 647 -14.12 21.06 -22.39
C SER A 647 -14.16 21.54 -23.85
N ILE A 648 -14.06 20.62 -24.82
CA ILE A 648 -14.16 20.94 -26.25
C ILE A 648 -15.57 21.42 -26.59
N PHE A 649 -16.60 20.75 -26.07
CA PHE A 649 -17.99 21.12 -26.32
C PHE A 649 -18.38 22.45 -25.67
N THR A 650 -17.91 22.74 -24.46
CA THR A 650 -18.15 24.04 -23.80
C THR A 650 -17.43 25.18 -24.53
N GLN A 651 -16.19 25.00 -24.97
CA GLN A 651 -15.48 25.98 -25.79
C GLN A 651 -16.16 26.21 -27.16
N SER A 652 -16.74 25.16 -27.77
CA SER A 652 -17.47 25.27 -29.03
C SER A 652 -18.77 26.09 -28.93
N ARG A 653 -19.45 26.07 -27.77
CA ARG A 653 -20.65 26.86 -27.50
C ARG A 653 -20.35 28.35 -27.28
N HIS A 654 -19.15 28.68 -26.81
CA HIS A 654 -18.70 30.06 -26.59
C HIS A 654 -17.87 30.64 -27.76
N SER A 655 -17.75 29.91 -28.88
CA SER A 655 -17.17 30.47 -30.10
C SER A 655 -18.07 31.58 -30.66
N PRO A 656 -17.52 32.75 -31.06
CA PRO A 656 -18.29 33.84 -31.68
C PRO A 656 -19.11 33.40 -32.90
N ALA A 657 -18.68 32.32 -33.57
CA ALA A 657 -19.38 31.76 -34.73
C ALA A 657 -20.68 31.01 -34.36
N CYS A 658 -20.78 30.43 -33.15
CA CYS A 658 -22.01 29.78 -32.66
C CYS A 658 -23.02 30.80 -32.12
N LEU A 659 -22.56 31.86 -31.44
CA LEU A 659 -23.42 32.93 -30.93
C LEU A 659 -24.10 33.71 -32.08
N LYS A 660 -23.41 33.91 -33.20
CA LYS A 660 -24.01 34.48 -34.43
C LYS A 660 -25.07 33.58 -35.07
N LYS A 661 -25.01 32.26 -34.87
CA LYS A 661 -25.98 31.29 -35.44
C LYS A 661 -27.29 31.20 -34.63
N HIS A 662 -27.32 31.73 -33.40
CA HIS A 662 -28.50 31.74 -32.53
C HIS A 662 -29.10 33.15 -32.33
N GLY A 663 -28.73 34.13 -33.16
CA GLY A 663 -29.45 35.40 -33.25
C GLY A 663 -29.39 36.26 -31.99
N MET A 664 -28.31 36.18 -31.21
CA MET A 664 -28.05 37.12 -30.12
C MET A 664 -27.05 38.19 -30.54
N ASP A 665 -27.40 38.92 -31.61
CA ASP A 665 -26.83 40.24 -31.92
C ASP A 665 -27.98 41.25 -31.75
N ASN A 666 -28.14 41.77 -30.52
CA ASN A 666 -28.65 43.11 -30.17
C ASN A 666 -29.37 43.13 -28.81
N ALA A 667 -28.67 43.60 -27.78
CA ALA A 667 -29.26 44.37 -26.68
C ALA A 667 -28.14 45.18 -25.99
N ALA A 668 -27.61 46.16 -26.71
CA ALA A 668 -26.87 47.26 -26.13
C ALA A 668 -27.43 48.56 -26.73
N SER A 669 -28.46 49.07 -26.08
CA SER A 669 -28.88 50.47 -26.09
C SER A 669 -29.74 50.71 -24.85
#